data_AF-A0A5E4PE84-F1
#
_entry.id   AF-A0A5E4PE84-F1
#
_cell.length_a   1.000
_cell.length_b   1.000
_cell.length_c   1.000
_cell.angle_alpha   90.00
_cell.angle_beta   90.00
_cell.angle_gamma   90.00
#
_symmetry.space_group_name_H-M   'P 1'
#
loop_
_entity.id
_entity.type
_entity.pdbx_description
1 polymer ?
#
loop_
_entity_poly.entity_id
_entity_poly.type
_entity_poly.pdbx_seq_one_letter_code
_entity_poly.pdbx_strand_id
1 'polypeptide(L)'
;MPLNDEQKRTIEKSIDHLLDFPADPSDFVKDEKLLTDAFTQPESPDNEFCWLKKCLENPAVYFQNISKMGPAVTQGEVQEYLIEYITLCLNRTGNPCLLWNPDTLLAPLRASPSWSSHFVAEKSVVDNFEHPYELQGLDGRIYDGMIGMDIILDFEISDDDNSGDDEDDDADETTISEYLRFYVTASIRLAPGETHTAKIFFGDAIPRHEFQSDEDETLYIETLKPTAKAVAENYAARCALQKLSDLRLVTRDIAEQQGAAEFNRGFQADDEQDSDDAGINHHLVFHDMAVSQPVSEIITHVYYFEELCKGNISFTDVLQVSGSAAHHFTQSPVIALLKTRFGGLQFSDLLKLSNRALHNLSQPAVYELLSRNLCSLNIAFGLNDAELSIVTHPVYYAMLTNQRIHFLDVCRVTDENFKLLILPLVANLIQTGALQFLDACKLPIHFKPVLMCSMYERYFTAKSVPWPAFSQITEDLSRWMLNGKTARGVTNGSLPITDILNFSSETIRTLEAHPRFLDWVDSGLIECRELHPLDGYTFYRLYCKAFIKRLYLAACGHPAQINGQADSLQTVLDDLSGAAADCCVTAETFKQSLLLRYAVYMKFELNRLQHELEDQPLLNKPLDALLSHLSVITDNPRFDEDDDWTEHVACALNLADQIQKTLATVKFLDNKDVPASHSNVLSLFHVNVPADTSRNHCQLLNQCCERIRVMDILTVKKSSPVLKQMNF
;
A
#
# COMPACT_ATOMS: atom_id res chain seq x y z
N MET A 1 -33.38 -46.05 -22.87
CA MET A 1 -32.62 -46.81 -23.88
C MET A 1 -31.16 -46.47 -23.69
N PRO A 2 -30.23 -47.43 -23.73
CA PRO A 2 -28.81 -47.10 -23.65
C PRO A 2 -28.42 -46.15 -24.79
N LEU A 3 -27.50 -45.21 -24.50
CA LEU A 3 -26.86 -44.36 -25.52
C LEU A 3 -26.27 -45.22 -26.64
N ASN A 4 -26.40 -44.77 -27.89
CA ASN A 4 -25.75 -45.43 -29.01
C ASN A 4 -24.24 -45.12 -29.04
N ASP A 5 -23.47 -45.84 -29.87
CA ASP A 5 -22.02 -45.69 -29.91
C ASP A 5 -21.54 -44.30 -30.34
N GLU A 6 -22.31 -43.59 -31.16
CA GLU A 6 -21.96 -42.24 -31.64
C GLU A 6 -22.15 -41.17 -30.55
N GLN A 7 -23.25 -41.27 -29.79
CA GLN A 7 -23.52 -40.44 -28.63
C GLN A 7 -22.45 -40.67 -27.55
N LYS A 8 -22.07 -41.93 -27.30
CA LYS A 8 -20.99 -42.29 -26.37
C LYS A 8 -19.66 -41.68 -26.78
N ARG A 9 -19.22 -41.89 -28.03
CA ARG A 9 -17.97 -41.30 -28.55
C ARG A 9 -17.95 -39.77 -28.47
N THR A 10 -19.10 -39.12 -28.64
CA THR A 10 -19.21 -37.66 -28.54
C THR A 10 -18.97 -37.20 -27.11
N ILE A 11 -19.60 -37.86 -26.13
CA ILE A 11 -19.35 -37.59 -24.70
C ILE A 11 -17.88 -37.81 -24.37
N GLU A 12 -17.32 -38.94 -24.78
CA GLU A 12 -15.93 -39.32 -24.53
C GLU A 12 -14.97 -38.25 -25.04
N LYS A 13 -15.05 -37.90 -26.33
CA LYS A 13 -14.19 -36.87 -26.95
C LYS A 13 -14.27 -35.52 -26.24
N SER A 14 -15.44 -35.16 -25.70
CA SER A 14 -15.64 -33.89 -25.00
C SER A 14 -14.98 -33.83 -23.62
N ILE A 15 -14.70 -34.96 -22.97
CA ILE A 15 -14.16 -34.98 -21.59
C ILE A 15 -12.87 -35.79 -21.43
N ASP A 16 -12.39 -36.48 -22.47
CA ASP A 16 -11.22 -37.37 -22.36
C ASP A 16 -9.97 -36.63 -21.86
N HIS A 17 -9.78 -35.40 -22.33
CA HIS A 17 -8.68 -34.52 -21.92
C HIS A 17 -8.72 -34.10 -20.44
N LEU A 18 -9.87 -34.27 -19.76
CA LEU A 18 -10.04 -34.01 -18.33
C LEU A 18 -9.79 -35.26 -17.46
N LEU A 19 -9.50 -36.41 -18.08
CA LEU A 19 -9.45 -37.73 -17.43
C LEU A 19 -8.09 -38.43 -17.61
N ASP A 20 -7.00 -37.66 -17.65
CA ASP A 20 -5.63 -38.19 -17.69
C ASP A 20 -5.10 -38.47 -16.28
N PHE A 21 -5.37 -39.67 -15.76
CA PHE A 21 -4.96 -40.07 -14.42
C PHE A 21 -3.54 -40.66 -14.40
N PRO A 22 -2.69 -40.28 -13.44
CA PRO A 22 -1.33 -40.77 -13.34
C PRO A 22 -1.28 -42.28 -13.04
N ALA A 23 -0.30 -42.97 -13.63
CA ALA A 23 -0.05 -44.38 -13.33
C ALA A 23 0.56 -44.60 -11.94
N ASP A 24 1.26 -43.60 -11.39
CA ASP A 24 1.85 -43.66 -10.06
C ASP A 24 0.75 -43.75 -8.99
N PRO A 25 0.80 -44.75 -8.07
CA PRO A 25 -0.26 -44.94 -7.07
C PRO A 25 -0.44 -43.76 -6.11
N SER A 26 0.63 -43.00 -5.82
CA SER A 26 0.58 -41.91 -4.85
C SER A 26 -0.05 -40.65 -5.42
N ASP A 27 0.22 -40.35 -6.69
CA ASP A 27 -0.43 -39.26 -7.41
C ASP A 27 -1.87 -39.63 -7.80
N PHE A 28 -2.13 -40.89 -8.17
CA PHE A 28 -3.49 -41.37 -8.45
C PHE A 28 -4.44 -41.15 -7.28
N VAL A 29 -4.00 -41.45 -6.04
CA VAL A 29 -4.84 -41.23 -4.84
C VAL A 29 -5.13 -39.75 -4.59
N LYS A 30 -4.23 -38.84 -4.99
CA LYS A 30 -4.50 -37.39 -4.89
C LYS A 30 -5.55 -36.97 -5.90
N ASP A 31 -5.43 -37.41 -7.15
CA ASP A 31 -6.35 -37.05 -8.23
C ASP A 31 -7.74 -37.68 -8.01
N GLU A 32 -7.79 -38.94 -7.54
CA GLU A 32 -9.03 -39.59 -7.13
C GLU A 32 -9.74 -38.80 -6.02
N LYS A 33 -8.96 -38.27 -5.06
CA LYS A 33 -9.49 -37.43 -3.99
C LYS A 33 -10.00 -36.10 -4.54
N LEU A 34 -9.23 -35.40 -5.38
CA LEU A 34 -9.65 -34.13 -6.00
C LEU A 34 -10.93 -34.30 -6.82
N LEU A 35 -11.02 -35.36 -7.61
CA LEU A 35 -12.20 -35.73 -8.37
C LEU A 35 -13.40 -35.99 -7.44
N THR A 36 -13.22 -36.81 -6.41
CA THR A 36 -14.29 -37.12 -5.44
C THR A 36 -14.75 -35.86 -4.69
N ASP A 37 -13.82 -35.01 -4.28
CA ASP A 37 -14.10 -33.73 -3.62
C ASP A 37 -14.86 -32.78 -4.56
N ALA A 38 -14.53 -32.75 -5.86
CA ALA A 38 -15.24 -31.92 -6.85
C ALA A 38 -16.74 -32.28 -6.90
N PHE A 39 -17.09 -33.56 -6.87
CA PHE A 39 -18.50 -34.01 -6.93
C PHE A 39 -19.23 -33.92 -5.59
N THR A 40 -18.54 -34.03 -4.46
CA THR A 40 -19.19 -34.14 -3.14
C THR A 40 -19.20 -32.84 -2.33
N GLN A 41 -18.24 -31.94 -2.54
CA GLN A 41 -18.13 -30.68 -1.82
C GLN A 41 -18.79 -29.52 -2.59
N PRO A 42 -19.08 -28.37 -1.95
CA PRO A 42 -19.48 -27.16 -2.65
C PRO A 42 -18.48 -26.78 -3.75
N GLU A 43 -18.98 -26.16 -4.82
CA GLU A 43 -18.16 -25.78 -5.99
C GLU A 43 -16.95 -24.95 -5.57
N SER A 44 -15.76 -25.46 -5.88
CA SER A 44 -14.48 -24.78 -5.73
C SER A 44 -13.91 -24.54 -7.13
N PRO A 45 -13.75 -23.28 -7.56
CA PRO A 45 -13.22 -22.97 -8.90
C PRO A 45 -11.76 -23.38 -9.07
N ASP A 46 -11.03 -23.62 -7.98
CA ASP A 46 -9.62 -24.01 -7.99
C ASP A 46 -9.40 -25.52 -8.20
N ASN A 47 -10.48 -26.32 -8.22
CA ASN A 47 -10.39 -27.75 -8.46
C ASN A 47 -10.40 -28.04 -9.97
N GLU A 48 -9.36 -28.72 -10.47
CA GLU A 48 -9.19 -29.04 -11.89
C GLU A 48 -10.36 -29.85 -12.48
N PHE A 49 -11.05 -30.66 -11.65
CA PHE A 49 -12.19 -31.47 -12.07
C PHE A 49 -13.55 -30.74 -11.92
N CYS A 50 -13.56 -29.43 -11.61
CA CYS A 50 -14.81 -28.67 -11.45
C CYS A 50 -15.68 -28.71 -12.72
N TRP A 51 -15.07 -28.76 -13.91
CA TRP A 51 -15.78 -28.85 -15.19
C TRP A 51 -16.53 -30.18 -15.37
N LEU A 52 -15.97 -31.29 -14.87
CA LEU A 52 -16.67 -32.59 -14.91
C LEU A 52 -17.93 -32.58 -14.04
N LYS A 53 -17.87 -31.90 -12.88
CA LYS A 53 -19.05 -31.67 -12.04
C LYS A 53 -20.12 -30.90 -12.80
N LYS A 54 -19.76 -29.80 -13.46
CA LYS A 54 -20.69 -28.99 -14.27
C LYS A 54 -21.30 -29.81 -15.41
N CYS A 55 -20.49 -30.62 -16.10
CA CYS A 55 -20.95 -31.53 -17.14
C CYS A 55 -21.96 -32.55 -16.59
N LEU A 56 -21.74 -33.07 -15.38
CA LEU A 56 -22.64 -34.03 -14.75
C LEU A 56 -23.93 -33.37 -14.25
N GLU A 57 -23.87 -32.19 -13.65
CA GLU A 57 -25.06 -31.50 -13.15
C GLU A 57 -25.96 -30.97 -14.27
N ASN A 58 -25.36 -30.45 -15.36
CA ASN A 58 -26.08 -29.82 -16.47
C ASN A 58 -25.58 -30.32 -17.83
N PRO A 59 -25.71 -31.62 -18.15
CA PRO A 59 -25.13 -32.20 -19.37
C PRO A 59 -25.70 -31.58 -20.66
N ALA A 60 -26.95 -31.06 -20.61
CA ALA A 60 -27.60 -30.38 -21.73
C ALA A 60 -26.86 -29.12 -22.21
N VAL A 61 -26.13 -28.44 -21.31
CA VAL A 61 -25.37 -27.21 -21.61
C VAL A 61 -24.06 -27.55 -22.32
N TYR A 62 -23.39 -28.64 -21.92
CA TYR A 62 -22.04 -28.96 -22.34
C TYR A 62 -21.97 -29.91 -23.54
N PHE A 63 -22.91 -30.86 -23.67
CA PHE A 63 -22.88 -31.85 -24.74
C PHE A 63 -23.80 -31.48 -25.90
N GLN A 64 -23.29 -30.58 -26.73
CA GLN A 64 -23.99 -30.15 -27.94
C GLN A 64 -24.07 -31.32 -28.95
N ASN A 65 -25.21 -31.44 -29.62
CA ASN A 65 -25.49 -32.43 -30.68
C ASN A 65 -25.82 -33.87 -30.27
N ILE A 66 -25.77 -34.26 -28.99
CA ILE A 66 -26.20 -35.62 -28.56
C ILE A 66 -27.64 -35.94 -29.02
N SER A 67 -28.54 -34.94 -28.95
CA SER A 67 -29.93 -35.08 -29.37
C SER A 67 -30.12 -35.27 -30.88
N LYS A 68 -29.09 -35.01 -31.71
CA LYS A 68 -29.12 -35.14 -33.17
C LYS A 68 -28.53 -36.46 -33.67
N MET A 69 -27.72 -37.14 -32.85
CA MET A 69 -26.88 -38.27 -33.25
C MET A 69 -27.52 -39.65 -33.01
N GLY A 70 -28.84 -39.71 -32.77
CA GLY A 70 -29.44 -40.98 -32.39
C GLY A 70 -30.88 -40.93 -31.91
N PRO A 71 -31.36 -42.02 -31.28
CA PRO A 71 -32.65 -42.03 -30.61
C PRO A 71 -32.68 -41.00 -29.48
N ALA A 72 -33.88 -40.55 -29.12
CA ALA A 72 -34.07 -39.65 -27.98
C ALA A 72 -33.57 -40.33 -26.69
N VAL A 73 -32.67 -39.65 -25.97
CA VAL A 73 -32.12 -40.08 -24.68
C VAL A 73 -32.59 -39.14 -23.57
N THR A 74 -32.48 -39.57 -22.31
CA THR A 74 -32.77 -38.73 -21.14
C THR A 74 -31.50 -38.10 -20.57
N GLN A 75 -31.65 -37.06 -19.73
CA GLN A 75 -30.49 -36.51 -19.01
C GLN A 75 -29.85 -37.55 -18.10
N GLY A 76 -30.66 -38.37 -17.40
CA GLY A 76 -30.16 -39.43 -16.54
C GLY A 76 -29.32 -40.48 -17.27
N GLU A 77 -29.66 -40.82 -18.51
CA GLU A 77 -28.86 -41.74 -19.33
C GLU A 77 -27.48 -41.16 -19.68
N VAL A 78 -27.41 -39.85 -19.96
CA VAL A 78 -26.12 -39.15 -20.19
C VAL A 78 -25.30 -39.07 -18.89
N GLN A 79 -25.93 -38.75 -17.76
CA GLN A 79 -25.28 -38.69 -16.45
C GLN A 79 -24.75 -40.05 -15.99
N GLU A 80 -25.53 -41.11 -16.19
CA GLU A 80 -25.14 -42.48 -15.87
C GLU A 80 -23.91 -42.89 -16.70
N TYR A 81 -23.92 -42.58 -18.00
CA TYR A 81 -22.78 -42.86 -18.86
C TYR A 81 -21.52 -42.05 -18.52
N LEU A 82 -21.66 -40.79 -18.11
CA LEU A 82 -20.53 -39.99 -17.64
C LEU A 82 -19.84 -40.65 -16.45
N ILE A 83 -20.61 -41.09 -15.46
CA ILE A 83 -20.07 -41.78 -14.29
C ILE A 83 -19.46 -43.13 -14.67
N GLU A 84 -20.10 -43.90 -15.57
CA GLU A 84 -19.54 -45.15 -16.10
C GLU A 84 -18.20 -44.92 -16.80
N TYR A 85 -18.10 -43.88 -17.62
CA TYR A 85 -16.88 -43.55 -18.37
C TYR A 85 -15.74 -43.09 -17.44
N ILE A 86 -16.02 -42.20 -16.49
CA ILE A 86 -15.05 -41.78 -15.47
C ILE A 86 -14.55 -43.01 -14.69
N THR A 87 -15.46 -43.90 -14.29
CA THR A 87 -15.13 -45.15 -13.59
C THR A 87 -14.25 -46.05 -14.46
N LEU A 88 -14.51 -46.13 -15.76
CA LEU A 88 -13.69 -46.88 -16.70
C LEU A 88 -12.27 -46.29 -16.78
N CYS A 89 -12.13 -44.96 -16.88
CA CYS A 89 -10.83 -44.29 -16.93
C CYS A 89 -10.01 -44.49 -15.64
N LEU A 90 -10.64 -44.37 -14.47
CA LEU A 90 -9.97 -44.66 -13.20
C LEU A 90 -9.44 -46.11 -13.14
N ASN A 91 -10.26 -47.08 -13.56
CA ASN A 91 -9.88 -48.49 -13.55
C ASN A 91 -8.80 -48.85 -14.59
N ARG A 92 -8.67 -48.09 -15.70
CA ARG A 92 -7.63 -48.32 -16.72
C ARG A 92 -6.22 -48.11 -16.19
N THR A 93 -6.04 -47.34 -15.13
CA THR A 93 -4.73 -47.12 -14.49
C THR A 93 -4.19 -48.38 -13.79
N GLY A 94 -5.06 -49.35 -13.47
CA GLY A 94 -4.72 -50.54 -12.69
C GLY A 94 -4.62 -50.30 -11.18
N ASN A 95 -4.81 -49.05 -10.72
CA ASN A 95 -4.82 -48.72 -9.30
C ASN A 95 -6.22 -48.96 -8.67
N PRO A 96 -6.30 -49.43 -7.42
CA PRO A 96 -7.58 -49.62 -6.74
C PRO A 96 -8.20 -48.26 -6.39
N CYS A 97 -9.45 -48.02 -6.82
CA CYS A 97 -10.22 -46.85 -6.43
C CYS A 97 -10.70 -46.99 -4.98
N LEU A 98 -10.19 -46.16 -4.06
CA LEU A 98 -10.51 -46.25 -2.63
C LEU A 98 -11.61 -45.27 -2.21
N LEU A 99 -11.75 -44.16 -2.93
CA LEU A 99 -12.64 -43.05 -2.59
C LEU A 99 -13.83 -42.95 -3.55
N TRP A 100 -13.63 -43.34 -4.81
CA TRP A 100 -14.64 -43.25 -5.85
C TRP A 100 -15.77 -44.26 -5.65
N ASN A 101 -17.00 -43.77 -5.48
CA ASN A 101 -18.19 -44.60 -5.35
C ASN A 101 -19.32 -44.09 -6.28
N PRO A 102 -19.48 -44.71 -7.47
CA PRO A 102 -20.48 -44.33 -8.46
C PRO A 102 -21.91 -44.23 -7.91
N ASP A 103 -22.31 -45.19 -7.06
CA ASP A 103 -23.68 -45.23 -6.54
C ASP A 103 -23.97 -44.07 -5.59
N THR A 104 -22.98 -43.67 -4.78
CA THR A 104 -23.11 -42.52 -3.89
C THR A 104 -23.27 -41.21 -4.68
N LEU A 105 -22.58 -41.09 -5.83
CA LEU A 105 -22.66 -39.91 -6.69
C LEU A 105 -23.95 -39.88 -7.53
N LEU A 106 -24.41 -41.03 -8.01
CA LEU A 106 -25.64 -41.13 -8.80
C LEU A 106 -26.92 -41.02 -7.94
N ALA A 107 -26.88 -41.37 -6.66
CA ALA A 107 -28.04 -41.31 -5.77
C ALA A 107 -28.76 -39.93 -5.75
N PRO A 108 -28.07 -38.80 -5.54
CA PRO A 108 -28.72 -37.48 -5.58
C PRO A 108 -29.21 -37.11 -6.99
N LEU A 109 -28.50 -37.51 -8.05
CA LEU A 109 -28.90 -37.23 -9.43
C LEU A 109 -30.16 -38.00 -9.83
N ARG A 110 -30.25 -39.28 -9.44
CA ARG A 110 -31.44 -40.13 -9.65
C ARG A 110 -32.68 -39.60 -8.93
N ALA A 111 -32.48 -38.85 -7.84
CA ALA A 111 -33.57 -38.17 -7.13
C ALA A 111 -34.00 -36.84 -7.80
N SER A 112 -33.21 -36.31 -8.74
CA SER A 112 -33.54 -35.08 -9.47
C SER A 112 -34.71 -35.30 -10.42
N PRO A 113 -35.67 -34.36 -10.50
CA PRO A 113 -36.74 -34.44 -11.50
C PRO A 113 -36.22 -34.38 -12.95
N SER A 114 -35.02 -33.85 -13.17
CA SER A 114 -34.41 -33.78 -14.51
C SER A 114 -33.89 -35.14 -14.99
N TRP A 115 -33.65 -36.10 -14.10
CA TRP A 115 -33.13 -37.43 -14.45
C TRP A 115 -33.93 -38.12 -15.56
N SER A 116 -35.26 -38.05 -15.47
CA SER A 116 -36.19 -38.64 -16.44
C SER A 116 -36.56 -37.71 -17.61
N SER A 117 -36.06 -36.49 -17.66
CA SER A 117 -36.39 -35.54 -18.72
C SER A 117 -35.65 -35.90 -20.02
N HIS A 118 -36.25 -35.60 -21.16
CA HIS A 118 -35.57 -35.75 -22.45
C HIS A 118 -34.36 -34.82 -22.52
N PHE A 119 -33.25 -35.34 -23.05
CA PHE A 119 -32.07 -34.54 -23.31
C PHE A 119 -32.35 -33.57 -24.47
N VAL A 120 -32.47 -32.29 -24.15
CA VAL A 120 -32.57 -31.21 -25.11
C VAL A 120 -31.35 -30.33 -24.91
N ALA A 121 -30.48 -30.26 -25.91
CA ALA A 121 -29.30 -29.41 -25.84
C ALA A 121 -29.74 -27.96 -25.56
N GLU A 122 -29.25 -27.41 -24.45
CA GLU A 122 -29.44 -26.02 -24.11
C GLU A 122 -28.39 -25.21 -24.85
N LYS A 123 -28.78 -24.05 -25.37
CA LYS A 123 -27.79 -23.09 -25.86
C LYS A 123 -26.94 -22.76 -24.65
N SER A 124 -25.62 -22.99 -24.72
CA SER A 124 -24.77 -22.71 -23.58
C SER A 124 -25.08 -21.29 -23.11
N VAL A 125 -25.17 -21.11 -21.78
CA VAL A 125 -25.00 -19.75 -21.24
C VAL A 125 -23.73 -19.26 -21.93
N VAL A 126 -23.84 -18.15 -22.67
CA VAL A 126 -22.65 -17.53 -23.27
C VAL A 126 -21.78 -17.27 -22.07
N ASP A 127 -20.79 -18.15 -21.89
CA ASP A 127 -19.85 -18.02 -20.81
C ASP A 127 -19.26 -16.65 -21.09
N ASN A 128 -19.40 -15.70 -20.16
CA ASN A 128 -18.77 -14.38 -20.29
C ASN A 128 -17.23 -14.50 -20.27
N PHE A 129 -16.68 -15.72 -20.31
CA PHE A 129 -15.33 -15.98 -20.70
C PHE A 129 -15.16 -15.49 -22.13
N GLU A 130 -14.39 -14.40 -22.24
CA GLU A 130 -13.89 -13.88 -23.50
C GLU A 130 -13.42 -15.04 -24.36
N HIS A 131 -13.99 -15.16 -25.56
CA HIS A 131 -13.54 -16.20 -26.49
C HIS A 131 -12.03 -15.94 -26.72
N PRO A 132 -11.15 -16.96 -26.73
CA PRO A 132 -9.70 -16.74 -26.91
C PRO A 132 -9.35 -15.93 -28.17
N TYR A 133 -10.23 -15.92 -29.17
CA TYR A 133 -10.08 -15.17 -30.41
C TYR A 133 -10.83 -13.82 -30.42
N GLU A 134 -11.61 -13.48 -29.40
CA GLU A 134 -12.27 -12.18 -29.29
C GLU A 134 -11.25 -11.08 -29.01
N LEU A 135 -11.45 -9.92 -29.64
CA LEU A 135 -10.61 -8.76 -29.41
C LEU A 135 -11.02 -8.07 -28.10
N GLN A 136 -10.06 -7.92 -27.19
CA GLN A 136 -10.30 -7.31 -25.88
C GLN A 136 -10.39 -5.77 -25.93
N GLY A 137 -11.12 -5.22 -24.95
CA GLY A 137 -11.23 -3.77 -24.74
C GLY A 137 -11.96 -3.04 -25.87
N LEU A 138 -13.03 -3.65 -26.38
CA LEU A 138 -13.96 -3.06 -27.35
C LEU A 138 -15.20 -2.42 -26.69
N ASP A 139 -15.23 -2.33 -25.37
CA ASP A 139 -16.32 -1.67 -24.64
C ASP A 139 -16.55 -0.25 -25.14
N GLY A 140 -17.80 0.04 -25.50
CA GLY A 140 -18.19 1.34 -26.03
C GLY A 140 -17.77 1.58 -27.49
N ARG A 141 -17.27 0.57 -28.22
CA ARG A 141 -16.98 0.66 -29.67
C ARG A 141 -18.19 0.32 -30.51
N ILE A 142 -18.27 0.94 -31.69
CA ILE A 142 -19.29 0.65 -32.69
C ILE A 142 -19.08 -0.71 -33.36
N TYR A 143 -18.00 -1.43 -33.04
CA TYR A 143 -17.67 -2.70 -33.65
C TYR A 143 -17.31 -3.73 -32.59
N ASP A 144 -17.68 -4.97 -32.88
CA ASP A 144 -17.15 -6.16 -32.22
C ASP A 144 -16.14 -6.81 -33.19
N GLY A 145 -15.20 -7.60 -32.68
CA GLY A 145 -14.16 -8.19 -33.50
C GLY A 145 -13.68 -9.54 -32.98
N MET A 146 -13.58 -10.51 -33.88
CA MET A 146 -13.11 -11.86 -33.58
C MET A 146 -12.07 -12.29 -34.60
N ILE A 147 -10.92 -12.77 -34.14
CA ILE A 147 -9.93 -13.42 -34.98
C ILE A 147 -10.51 -14.76 -35.45
N GLY A 148 -10.29 -15.08 -36.71
CA GLY A 148 -10.49 -16.42 -37.21
C GLY A 148 -9.33 -16.83 -38.08
N MET A 149 -9.32 -18.12 -38.42
CA MET A 149 -8.25 -18.75 -39.17
C MET A 149 -8.86 -19.53 -40.32
N ASP A 150 -8.34 -19.31 -41.52
CA ASP A 150 -8.64 -20.12 -42.71
C ASP A 150 -7.42 -20.98 -43.03
N ILE A 151 -7.66 -22.25 -43.34
CA ILE A 151 -6.64 -23.12 -43.91
C ILE A 151 -6.68 -22.94 -45.43
N ILE A 152 -5.53 -22.60 -46.01
CA ILE A 152 -5.33 -22.48 -47.45
C ILE A 152 -4.40 -23.62 -47.86
N LEU A 153 -4.82 -24.43 -48.83
CA LEU A 153 -3.99 -25.46 -49.43
C LEU A 153 -3.26 -24.84 -50.61
N ASP A 154 -1.94 -24.81 -50.55
CA ASP A 154 -1.13 -24.46 -51.71
C ASP A 154 -0.58 -25.74 -52.34
N PHE A 155 -0.77 -25.86 -53.65
CA PHE A 155 -0.32 -27.00 -54.43
C PHE A 155 0.94 -26.56 -55.17
N GLU A 156 2.09 -26.72 -54.52
CA GLU A 156 3.37 -26.58 -55.23
C GLU A 156 3.55 -27.81 -56.11
N ILE A 157 3.28 -27.64 -57.41
CA ILE A 157 3.75 -28.58 -58.42
C ILE A 157 5.26 -28.32 -58.52
N SER A 158 6.07 -29.19 -57.95
CA SER A 158 7.51 -29.14 -58.12
C SER A 158 7.82 -29.48 -59.58
N ASP A 159 7.93 -28.45 -60.43
CA ASP A 159 8.50 -28.57 -61.78
C ASP A 159 10.02 -28.80 -61.65
N ASP A 160 10.44 -29.88 -60.95
CA ASP A 160 11.84 -30.29 -60.86
C ASP A 160 12.20 -31.05 -62.16
N ASP A 161 12.02 -30.35 -63.29
CA ASP A 161 12.27 -30.75 -64.69
C ASP A 161 13.78 -30.90 -64.98
N ASN A 162 14.62 -31.09 -63.97
CA ASN A 162 16.07 -31.05 -64.08
C ASN A 162 16.77 -32.39 -63.81
N SER A 163 16.04 -33.51 -63.89
CA SER A 163 16.66 -34.83 -64.03
C SER A 163 16.66 -35.24 -65.51
N GLY A 164 17.82 -35.07 -66.14
CA GLY A 164 18.07 -35.64 -67.45
C GLY A 164 18.11 -37.17 -67.38
N ASP A 165 17.35 -37.80 -68.29
CA ASP A 165 17.59 -39.11 -68.90
C ASP A 165 17.71 -40.35 -67.99
N ASP A 166 16.86 -40.51 -66.96
CA ASP A 166 16.59 -41.84 -66.39
C ASP A 166 15.08 -42.13 -66.44
N GLU A 167 14.68 -42.95 -67.43
CA GLU A 167 13.32 -43.44 -67.69
C GLU A 167 12.89 -44.53 -66.67
N ASP A 168 12.74 -44.19 -65.39
CA ASP A 168 12.08 -45.09 -64.43
C ASP A 168 10.95 -44.34 -63.68
N ASP A 169 9.74 -44.90 -63.81
CA ASP A 169 8.43 -44.42 -63.33
C ASP A 169 8.38 -44.20 -61.80
N ASP A 170 8.78 -43.03 -61.30
CA ASP A 170 8.42 -42.58 -59.96
C ASP A 170 7.39 -41.44 -60.06
N ALA A 171 6.20 -41.70 -59.50
CA ALA A 171 5.05 -40.80 -59.56
C ALA A 171 5.36 -39.43 -58.96
N ASP A 172 5.05 -38.36 -59.71
CA ASP A 172 5.10 -36.96 -59.25
C ASP A 172 4.39 -36.83 -57.87
N GLU A 173 5.19 -36.78 -56.80
CA GLU A 173 4.68 -36.66 -55.45
C GLU A 173 4.28 -35.20 -55.22
N THR A 174 3.02 -34.87 -55.56
CA THR A 174 2.46 -33.53 -55.34
C THR A 174 2.49 -33.23 -53.84
N THR A 175 3.42 -32.38 -53.41
CA THR A 175 3.53 -32.00 -52.00
C THR A 175 2.47 -30.94 -51.72
N ILE A 176 1.46 -31.29 -50.90
CA ILE A 176 0.42 -30.36 -50.48
C ILE A 176 0.91 -29.64 -49.22
N SER A 177 1.16 -28.34 -49.32
CA SER A 177 1.53 -27.51 -48.18
C SER A 177 0.30 -26.82 -47.60
N GLU A 178 0.00 -27.07 -46.31
CA GLU A 178 -1.07 -26.38 -45.58
C GLU A 178 -0.55 -25.05 -45.02
N TYR A 179 -1.18 -23.94 -45.40
CA TYR A 179 -0.92 -22.62 -44.84
C TYR A 179 -2.12 -22.13 -44.02
N LEU A 180 -1.84 -21.48 -42.90
CA LEU A 180 -2.81 -20.78 -42.07
C LEU A 180 -2.82 -19.31 -42.44
N ARG A 181 -4.00 -18.80 -42.80
CA ARG A 181 -4.24 -17.37 -43.04
C ARG A 181 -5.18 -16.82 -42.00
N PHE A 182 -4.72 -15.78 -41.32
CA PHE A 182 -5.49 -15.15 -40.25
C PHE A 182 -6.37 -14.03 -40.81
N TYR A 183 -7.57 -13.91 -40.23
CA TYR A 183 -8.51 -12.85 -40.55
C TYR A 183 -9.17 -12.34 -39.28
N VAL A 184 -9.70 -11.12 -39.33
CA VAL A 184 -10.58 -10.59 -38.31
C VAL A 184 -11.98 -10.45 -38.90
N THR A 185 -12.96 -11.04 -38.23
CA THR A 185 -14.37 -10.76 -38.49
C THR A 185 -14.76 -9.55 -37.65
N ALA A 186 -15.00 -8.42 -38.33
CA ALA A 186 -15.45 -7.18 -37.69
C ALA A 186 -16.95 -7.01 -37.94
N SER A 187 -17.73 -6.93 -36.87
CA SER A 187 -19.18 -6.67 -36.91
C SER A 187 -19.46 -5.25 -36.43
N ILE A 188 -19.78 -4.34 -37.35
CA ILE A 188 -19.92 -2.90 -37.12
C ILE A 188 -21.40 -2.53 -37.03
N ARG A 189 -21.78 -1.87 -35.94
CA ARG A 189 -23.10 -1.35 -35.61
C ARG A 189 -23.14 0.17 -35.82
N LEU A 190 -23.65 0.62 -36.97
CA LEU A 190 -23.75 2.05 -37.31
C LEU A 190 -25.08 2.67 -36.88
N ALA A 191 -26.13 1.87 -36.72
CA ALA A 191 -27.44 2.32 -36.24
C ALA A 191 -28.19 1.13 -35.61
N PRO A 192 -29.24 1.38 -34.81
CA PRO A 192 -30.09 0.31 -34.30
C PRO A 192 -30.62 -0.57 -35.45
N GLY A 193 -30.23 -1.84 -35.46
CA GLY A 193 -30.61 -2.81 -36.50
C GLY A 193 -29.75 -2.81 -37.77
N GLU A 194 -28.75 -1.92 -37.88
CA GLU A 194 -27.80 -1.88 -38.99
C GLU A 194 -26.46 -2.47 -38.53
N THR A 195 -26.21 -3.74 -38.88
CA THR A 195 -24.94 -4.43 -38.58
C THR A 195 -24.26 -4.87 -39.87
N HIS A 196 -23.06 -4.37 -40.11
CA HIS A 196 -22.20 -4.74 -41.25
C HIS A 196 -21.13 -5.70 -40.74
N THR A 197 -21.05 -6.91 -41.31
CA THR A 197 -20.00 -7.86 -40.93
C THR A 197 -19.06 -8.09 -42.10
N ALA A 198 -17.76 -7.96 -41.85
CA ALA A 198 -16.73 -8.18 -42.85
C ALA A 198 -15.63 -9.09 -42.32
N LYS A 199 -15.10 -9.93 -43.21
CA LYS A 199 -13.93 -10.76 -42.99
C LYS A 199 -12.71 -10.08 -43.61
N ILE A 200 -11.72 -9.74 -42.79
CA ILE A 200 -10.57 -8.93 -43.22
C ILE A 200 -9.29 -9.72 -42.94
N PHE A 201 -8.61 -10.16 -44.00
CA PHE A 201 -7.35 -10.89 -43.88
C PHE A 201 -6.21 -9.95 -43.48
N PHE A 202 -5.33 -10.43 -42.60
CA PHE A 202 -4.16 -9.67 -42.14
C PHE A 202 -2.98 -10.61 -41.87
N GLY A 203 -1.76 -10.05 -41.95
CA GLY A 203 -0.53 -10.84 -41.84
C GLY A 203 -0.25 -11.71 -43.07
N ASP A 204 0.90 -12.36 -43.03
CA ASP A 204 1.31 -13.33 -44.04
C ASP A 204 0.69 -14.71 -43.74
N ALA A 205 0.61 -15.56 -44.76
CA ALA A 205 0.20 -16.94 -44.58
C ALA A 205 1.36 -17.74 -43.98
N ILE A 206 1.08 -18.56 -42.97
CA ILE A 206 2.11 -19.28 -42.21
C ILE A 206 1.94 -20.77 -42.44
N PRO A 207 3.00 -21.51 -42.81
CA PRO A 207 2.91 -22.95 -42.93
C PRO A 207 2.47 -23.58 -41.60
N ARG A 208 1.46 -24.45 -41.63
CA ARG A 208 0.91 -25.06 -40.42
C ARG A 208 1.94 -25.87 -39.63
N HIS A 209 2.90 -26.46 -40.34
CA HIS A 209 3.98 -27.25 -39.74
C HIS A 209 4.97 -26.42 -38.90
N GLU A 210 4.89 -25.08 -38.92
CA GLU A 210 5.68 -24.23 -38.03
C GLU A 210 5.19 -24.25 -36.57
N PHE A 211 3.93 -24.64 -36.33
CA PHE A 211 3.39 -24.81 -34.97
C PHE A 211 3.69 -26.21 -34.46
N GLN A 212 4.47 -26.32 -33.38
CA GLN A 212 4.83 -27.62 -32.79
C GLN A 212 3.71 -28.16 -31.89
N SER A 213 2.81 -27.28 -31.43
CA SER A 213 1.69 -27.59 -30.54
C SER A 213 0.54 -26.59 -30.69
N ASP A 214 -0.65 -26.95 -30.19
CA ASP A 214 -1.82 -26.06 -30.11
C ASP A 214 -1.57 -24.85 -29.17
N GLU A 215 -0.67 -25.02 -28.19
CA GLU A 215 -0.26 -23.94 -27.29
C GLU A 215 0.59 -22.89 -28.04
N ASP A 216 1.48 -23.32 -28.95
CA ASP A 216 2.25 -22.42 -29.81
C ASP A 216 1.34 -21.62 -30.74
N GLU A 217 0.33 -22.27 -31.32
CA GLU A 217 -0.68 -21.62 -32.15
C GLU A 217 -1.45 -20.57 -31.34
N THR A 218 -1.90 -20.92 -30.14
CA THR A 218 -2.63 -20.02 -29.24
C THR A 218 -1.78 -18.82 -28.84
N LEU A 219 -0.51 -19.04 -28.45
CA LEU A 219 0.42 -17.96 -28.12
C LEU A 219 0.66 -17.04 -29.31
N TYR A 220 0.77 -17.61 -30.51
CA TYR A 220 0.90 -16.84 -31.74
C TYR A 220 -0.35 -15.98 -32.01
N ILE A 221 -1.55 -16.51 -31.86
CA ILE A 221 -2.81 -15.76 -31.98
C ILE A 221 -2.87 -14.58 -30.99
N GLU A 222 -2.40 -14.76 -29.76
CA GLU A 222 -2.30 -13.67 -28.78
C GLU A 222 -1.40 -12.54 -29.28
N THR A 223 -0.28 -12.87 -29.96
CA THR A 223 0.59 -11.85 -30.57
C THR A 223 -0.08 -11.09 -31.72
N LEU A 224 -1.08 -11.70 -32.37
CA LEU A 224 -1.83 -11.10 -33.48
C LEU A 224 -2.96 -10.16 -33.03
N LYS A 225 -3.45 -10.27 -31.79
CA LYS A 225 -4.58 -9.45 -31.29
C LYS A 225 -4.41 -7.94 -31.48
N PRO A 226 -3.25 -7.32 -31.20
CA PRO A 226 -3.06 -5.88 -31.44
C PRO A 226 -3.21 -5.49 -32.91
N THR A 227 -2.67 -6.31 -33.83
CA THR A 227 -2.76 -6.10 -35.28
C THR A 227 -4.19 -6.29 -35.77
N ALA A 228 -4.84 -7.38 -35.38
CA ALA A 228 -6.23 -7.67 -35.70
C ALA A 228 -7.17 -6.55 -35.23
N LYS A 229 -6.94 -6.02 -34.02
CA LYS A 229 -7.67 -4.88 -33.47
C LYS A 229 -7.47 -3.62 -34.30
N ALA A 230 -6.24 -3.28 -34.66
CA ALA A 230 -5.97 -2.12 -35.52
C ALA A 230 -6.65 -2.23 -36.90
N VAL A 231 -6.67 -3.44 -37.48
CA VAL A 231 -7.34 -3.72 -38.77
C VAL A 231 -8.86 -3.58 -38.65
N ALA A 232 -9.47 -4.18 -37.63
CA ALA A 232 -10.91 -4.06 -37.37
C ALA A 232 -11.32 -2.61 -37.08
N GLU A 233 -10.52 -1.88 -36.29
CA GLU A 233 -10.76 -0.47 -35.97
C GLU A 233 -10.67 0.41 -37.22
N ASN A 234 -9.65 0.22 -38.06
CA ASN A 234 -9.50 0.97 -39.31
C ASN A 234 -10.69 0.73 -40.25
N TYR A 235 -11.14 -0.53 -40.36
CA TYR A 235 -12.32 -0.85 -41.16
C TYR A 235 -13.60 -0.22 -40.59
N ALA A 236 -13.80 -0.30 -39.27
CA ALA A 236 -14.91 0.35 -38.59
C ALA A 236 -14.89 1.88 -38.77
N ALA A 237 -13.73 2.50 -38.68
CA ALA A 237 -13.51 3.92 -38.91
C ALA A 237 -13.91 4.32 -40.35
N ARG A 238 -13.54 3.51 -41.36
CA ARG A 238 -13.94 3.75 -42.75
C ARG A 238 -15.44 3.65 -42.96
N CYS A 239 -16.09 2.63 -42.39
CA CYS A 239 -17.54 2.50 -42.43
C CYS A 239 -18.24 3.68 -41.74
N ALA A 240 -17.72 4.14 -40.59
CA ALA A 240 -18.21 5.31 -39.89
C ALA A 240 -18.08 6.59 -40.73
N LEU A 241 -16.93 6.81 -41.37
CA LEU A 241 -16.71 7.96 -42.25
C LEU A 241 -17.62 7.95 -43.46
N GLN A 242 -17.81 6.79 -44.10
CA GLN A 242 -18.76 6.65 -45.20
C GLN A 242 -20.16 7.07 -44.74
N LYS A 243 -20.62 6.58 -43.59
CA LYS A 243 -21.93 6.94 -43.03
C LYS A 243 -22.06 8.43 -42.74
N LEU A 244 -21.04 9.04 -42.13
CA LEU A 244 -21.03 10.49 -41.84
C LEU A 244 -20.99 11.33 -43.13
N SER A 245 -20.32 10.84 -44.18
CA SER A 245 -20.32 11.45 -45.51
C SER A 245 -21.70 11.35 -46.18
N ASP A 246 -22.38 10.21 -46.08
CA ASP A 246 -23.73 10.02 -46.61
C ASP A 246 -24.73 10.99 -45.94
N LEU A 247 -24.50 11.30 -44.66
CA LEU A 247 -25.23 12.32 -43.90
C LEU A 247 -24.80 13.77 -44.22
N ARG A 248 -23.84 13.97 -45.13
CA ARG A 248 -23.24 15.26 -45.54
C ARG A 248 -22.56 16.04 -44.41
N LEU A 249 -22.15 15.35 -43.34
CA LEU A 249 -21.48 15.97 -42.19
C LEU A 249 -19.98 16.16 -42.43
N VAL A 250 -19.38 15.36 -43.31
CA VAL A 250 -17.92 15.36 -43.58
C VAL A 250 -17.57 16.21 -44.81
N THR A 251 -18.39 16.16 -45.86
CA THR A 251 -18.11 16.79 -47.17
C THR A 251 -18.10 18.31 -47.16
N ARG A 252 -18.82 18.96 -46.23
CA ARG A 252 -18.83 20.43 -46.12
C ARG A 252 -17.57 20.95 -45.43
N ASP A 253 -17.18 20.29 -44.34
CA ASP A 253 -16.04 20.67 -43.51
C ASP A 253 -14.69 20.45 -44.20
N ILE A 254 -14.51 19.33 -44.90
CA ILE A 254 -13.27 19.04 -45.65
C ILE A 254 -13.10 19.98 -46.86
N ALA A 255 -14.19 20.27 -47.58
CA ALA A 255 -14.17 21.19 -48.71
C ALA A 255 -13.84 22.64 -48.32
N GLU A 256 -14.21 23.06 -47.10
CA GLU A 256 -13.86 24.35 -46.53
C GLU A 256 -12.39 24.43 -46.09
N GLN A 257 -11.81 23.34 -45.56
CA GLN A 257 -10.41 23.33 -45.10
C GLN A 257 -9.35 23.12 -46.20
N GLN A 258 -9.63 22.28 -47.20
CA GLN A 258 -8.65 22.00 -48.26
C GLN A 258 -8.59 23.09 -49.34
N GLY A 259 -9.38 24.16 -49.22
CA GLY A 259 -9.50 25.18 -50.26
C GLY A 259 -10.19 24.58 -51.49
N ALA A 260 -11.43 24.98 -51.73
CA ALA A 260 -12.29 24.52 -52.83
C ALA A 260 -11.68 24.64 -54.27
N ALA A 261 -10.45 25.11 -54.42
CA ALA A 261 -9.72 25.27 -55.68
C ALA A 261 -8.88 24.06 -56.11
N GLU A 262 -8.40 23.18 -55.21
CA GLU A 262 -7.60 22.01 -55.60
C GLU A 262 -8.43 20.73 -55.72
N PHE A 263 -9.41 20.52 -54.82
CA PHE A 263 -10.29 19.34 -54.89
C PHE A 263 -11.16 19.31 -56.16
N ASN A 264 -11.52 20.48 -56.71
CA ASN A 264 -12.27 20.60 -57.98
C ASN A 264 -11.39 20.61 -59.25
N ARG A 265 -10.05 20.70 -59.13
CA ARG A 265 -9.16 20.75 -60.33
C ARG A 265 -8.77 19.37 -60.87
N GLY A 266 -9.02 18.28 -60.13
CA GLY A 266 -8.80 16.92 -60.61
C GLY A 266 -9.98 16.32 -61.39
N PHE A 267 -11.13 16.99 -61.42
CA PHE A 267 -12.35 16.57 -62.11
C PHE A 267 -12.85 17.70 -63.03
N GLN A 268 -11.99 18.20 -63.92
CA GLN A 268 -12.48 18.82 -65.15
C GLN A 268 -12.74 17.69 -66.14
N ALA A 269 -14.03 17.47 -66.39
CA ALA A 269 -14.51 16.67 -67.49
C ALA A 269 -13.91 17.23 -68.79
N ASP A 270 -13.08 16.43 -69.45
CA ASP A 270 -12.95 16.53 -70.89
C ASP A 270 -14.30 16.05 -71.45
N ASP A 271 -15.02 17.01 -72.01
CA ASP A 271 -16.27 16.84 -72.74
C ASP A 271 -16.10 15.88 -73.93
N GLU A 272 -17.23 15.28 -74.31
CA GLU A 272 -17.56 14.60 -75.57
C GLU A 272 -17.25 13.10 -75.66
N GLN A 273 -18.20 12.26 -75.21
CA GLN A 273 -19.04 11.49 -76.16
C GLN A 273 -20.15 10.70 -75.47
N ASP A 274 -21.34 10.81 -76.07
CA ASP A 274 -22.60 10.10 -75.84
C ASP A 274 -22.49 8.72 -75.14
N SER A 275 -23.01 8.63 -73.92
CA SER A 275 -23.70 7.41 -73.46
C SER A 275 -24.71 7.75 -72.37
N ASP A 276 -25.98 7.59 -72.71
CA ASP A 276 -27.12 7.56 -71.81
C ASP A 276 -27.07 6.29 -70.92
N ASP A 277 -26.14 6.18 -69.97
CA ASP A 277 -26.29 5.28 -68.80
C ASP A 277 -25.28 5.51 -67.66
N ALA A 278 -24.91 6.76 -67.37
CA ALA A 278 -24.03 7.05 -66.24
C ALA A 278 -24.87 7.48 -65.02
N GLY A 279 -25.38 6.50 -64.27
CA GLY A 279 -25.67 6.70 -62.86
C GLY A 279 -24.38 7.14 -62.17
N ILE A 280 -24.24 8.45 -61.94
CA ILE A 280 -23.10 9.03 -61.23
C ILE A 280 -23.16 8.54 -59.78
N ASN A 281 -22.57 7.37 -59.54
CA ASN A 281 -22.22 6.88 -58.24
C ASN A 281 -21.14 7.81 -57.67
N HIS A 282 -21.55 8.88 -57.01
CA HIS A 282 -20.74 9.63 -56.06
C HIS A 282 -20.46 8.78 -54.81
N HIS A 283 -20.01 7.54 -54.99
CA HIS A 283 -19.27 6.85 -53.94
C HIS A 283 -17.95 7.58 -53.83
N LEU A 284 -17.89 8.59 -52.95
CA LEU A 284 -16.64 9.15 -52.45
C LEU A 284 -15.83 7.96 -51.94
N VAL A 285 -14.84 7.55 -52.73
CA VAL A 285 -13.98 6.42 -52.45
C VAL A 285 -13.08 6.81 -51.29
N PHE A 286 -13.56 6.60 -50.06
CA PHE A 286 -12.71 6.57 -48.86
C PHE A 286 -11.82 5.32 -48.84
N HIS A 287 -11.61 4.64 -49.99
CA HIS A 287 -10.85 3.41 -49.99
C HIS A 287 -9.37 3.60 -49.65
N ASP A 288 -8.82 4.80 -49.89
CA ASP A 288 -7.40 5.09 -49.72
C ASP A 288 -7.08 6.20 -48.69
N MET A 289 -8.09 6.75 -48.01
CA MET A 289 -7.82 7.72 -46.95
C MET A 289 -7.29 7.03 -45.71
N ALA A 290 -5.99 7.22 -45.43
CA ALA A 290 -5.40 6.87 -44.16
C ALA A 290 -6.03 7.74 -43.05
N VAL A 291 -6.99 7.16 -42.32
CA VAL A 291 -7.55 7.80 -41.12
C VAL A 291 -6.46 7.79 -40.05
N SER A 292 -6.13 8.96 -39.50
CA SER A 292 -5.17 9.03 -38.42
C SER A 292 -5.69 8.21 -37.22
N GLN A 293 -4.81 7.51 -36.53
CA GLN A 293 -5.17 6.69 -35.36
C GLN A 293 -6.02 7.44 -34.31
N PRO A 294 -5.74 8.71 -33.96
CA PRO A 294 -6.56 9.44 -32.98
C PRO A 294 -8.00 9.66 -33.47
N VAL A 295 -8.17 9.94 -34.76
CA VAL A 295 -9.49 10.13 -35.37
C VAL A 295 -10.24 8.81 -35.39
N SER A 296 -9.59 7.72 -35.83
CA SER A 296 -10.14 6.36 -35.78
C SER A 296 -10.63 6.01 -34.38
N GLU A 297 -9.83 6.30 -33.36
CA GLU A 297 -10.15 5.98 -31.98
C GLU A 297 -11.39 6.75 -31.50
N ILE A 298 -11.55 8.02 -31.89
CA ILE A 298 -12.72 8.81 -31.52
C ILE A 298 -13.97 8.34 -32.29
N ILE A 299 -13.90 8.24 -33.61
CA ILE A 299 -15.09 7.99 -34.44
C ILE A 299 -15.62 6.56 -34.32
N THR A 300 -14.78 5.61 -33.91
CA THR A 300 -15.22 4.23 -33.66
C THR A 300 -15.82 4.04 -32.28
N HIS A 301 -15.81 5.07 -31.42
CA HIS A 301 -16.47 5.01 -30.13
C HIS A 301 -17.94 5.43 -30.27
N VAL A 302 -18.88 4.59 -29.78
CA VAL A 302 -20.34 4.72 -29.94
C VAL A 302 -20.83 6.12 -29.60
N TYR A 303 -20.44 6.64 -28.44
CA TYR A 303 -20.84 7.98 -27.99
C TYR A 303 -20.46 9.09 -29.00
N TYR A 304 -19.21 9.15 -29.43
CA TYR A 304 -18.73 10.19 -30.33
C TYR A 304 -19.34 10.05 -31.72
N PHE A 305 -19.47 8.83 -32.22
CA PHE A 305 -20.14 8.55 -33.48
C PHE A 305 -21.60 9.05 -33.48
N GLU A 306 -22.36 8.73 -32.43
CA GLU A 306 -23.74 9.18 -32.30
C GLU A 306 -23.84 10.73 -32.22
N GLU A 307 -22.96 11.38 -31.46
CA GLU A 307 -22.97 12.84 -31.32
C GLU A 307 -22.52 13.55 -32.60
N LEU A 308 -21.62 12.95 -33.39
CA LEU A 308 -21.29 13.37 -34.74
C LEU A 308 -22.51 13.26 -35.66
N CYS A 309 -23.19 12.10 -35.68
CA CYS A 309 -24.41 11.91 -36.47
C CYS A 309 -25.52 12.92 -36.13
N LYS A 310 -25.61 13.35 -34.87
CA LYS A 310 -26.56 14.39 -34.40
C LYS A 310 -26.09 15.81 -34.72
N GLY A 311 -24.84 16.02 -35.13
CA GLY A 311 -24.23 17.32 -35.36
C GLY A 311 -23.90 18.11 -34.08
N ASN A 312 -23.85 17.45 -32.93
CA ASN A 312 -23.49 18.07 -31.64
C ASN A 312 -21.97 18.23 -31.50
N ILE A 313 -21.19 17.41 -32.21
CA ILE A 313 -19.74 17.51 -32.32
C ILE A 313 -19.43 17.78 -33.80
N SER A 314 -18.56 18.76 -34.09
CA SER A 314 -18.09 18.98 -35.45
C SER A 314 -17.01 17.96 -35.80
N PHE A 315 -17.03 17.45 -37.03
CA PHE A 315 -15.97 16.58 -37.51
C PHE A 315 -14.62 17.32 -37.56
N THR A 316 -14.65 18.63 -37.84
CA THR A 316 -13.47 19.50 -37.78
C THR A 316 -12.78 19.49 -36.41
N ASP A 317 -13.55 19.43 -35.32
CA ASP A 317 -13.02 19.34 -33.97
C ASP A 317 -12.31 17.99 -33.73
N VAL A 318 -12.86 16.90 -34.27
CA VAL A 318 -12.27 15.56 -34.17
C VAL A 318 -10.93 15.49 -34.92
N LEU A 319 -10.79 16.18 -36.06
CA LEU A 319 -9.53 16.24 -36.80
C LEU A 319 -8.40 16.95 -36.04
N GLN A 320 -8.73 17.79 -35.04
CA GLN A 320 -7.75 18.49 -34.21
C GLN A 320 -7.25 17.66 -33.02
N VAL A 321 -7.81 16.47 -32.80
CA VAL A 321 -7.45 15.62 -31.66
C VAL A 321 -6.05 15.05 -31.81
N SER A 322 -5.18 15.34 -30.85
CA SER A 322 -3.87 14.71 -30.75
C SER A 322 -3.98 13.25 -30.26
N GLY A 323 -2.98 12.42 -30.57
CA GLY A 323 -3.00 11.00 -30.16
C GLY A 323 -3.08 10.77 -28.65
N SER A 324 -2.40 11.59 -27.84
CA SER A 324 -2.53 11.48 -26.38
C SER A 324 -3.91 11.89 -25.87
N ALA A 325 -4.56 12.87 -26.52
CA ALA A 325 -5.89 13.32 -26.12
C ALA A 325 -6.99 12.32 -26.50
N ALA A 326 -6.88 11.65 -27.65
CA ALA A 326 -7.86 10.67 -28.10
C ALA A 326 -8.08 9.56 -27.06
N HIS A 327 -6.99 9.02 -26.53
CA HIS A 327 -7.04 8.01 -25.49
C HIS A 327 -7.77 8.46 -24.22
N HIS A 328 -7.63 9.74 -23.83
CA HIS A 328 -8.32 10.30 -22.67
C HIS A 328 -9.81 10.53 -22.94
N PHE A 329 -10.16 10.96 -24.16
CA PHE A 329 -11.53 11.23 -24.56
C PHE A 329 -12.36 9.95 -24.57
N THR A 330 -11.79 8.82 -24.96
CA THR A 330 -12.48 7.52 -24.96
C THR A 330 -12.66 6.90 -23.57
N GLN A 331 -12.08 7.48 -22.51
CA GLN A 331 -12.27 6.99 -21.15
C GLN A 331 -13.69 7.25 -20.66
N SER A 332 -14.31 6.23 -20.04
CA SER A 332 -15.69 6.32 -19.54
C SER A 332 -15.98 7.54 -18.65
N PRO A 333 -15.06 7.97 -17.75
CA PRO A 333 -15.25 9.18 -16.95
C PRO A 333 -15.44 10.46 -17.78
N VAL A 334 -14.63 10.67 -18.83
CA VAL A 334 -14.71 11.86 -19.70
C VAL A 334 -16.01 11.84 -20.50
N ILE A 335 -16.39 10.67 -21.02
CA ILE A 335 -17.64 10.48 -21.74
C ILE A 335 -18.83 10.78 -20.85
N ALA A 336 -18.80 10.33 -19.59
CA ALA A 336 -19.88 10.60 -18.64
C ALA A 336 -20.02 12.10 -18.32
N LEU A 337 -18.91 12.84 -18.24
CA LEU A 337 -18.95 14.30 -18.10
C LEU A 337 -19.57 14.99 -19.32
N LEU A 338 -19.21 14.54 -20.53
CA LEU A 338 -19.78 15.09 -21.77
C LEU A 338 -21.28 14.77 -21.91
N LYS A 339 -21.68 13.52 -21.64
CA LYS A 339 -23.10 13.08 -21.68
C LYS A 339 -23.97 13.89 -20.72
N THR A 340 -23.47 14.17 -19.52
CA THR A 340 -24.19 14.96 -18.51
C THR A 340 -24.08 16.47 -18.75
N ARG A 341 -23.26 16.91 -19.72
CA ARG A 341 -22.89 18.32 -19.94
C ARG A 341 -22.48 18.97 -18.62
N PHE A 342 -21.70 18.25 -17.81
CA PHE A 342 -21.36 18.68 -16.46
C PHE A 342 -20.66 20.04 -16.50
N GLY A 343 -21.19 21.02 -15.76
CA GLY A 343 -20.68 22.40 -15.79
C GLY A 343 -20.74 23.09 -17.15
N GLY A 344 -21.57 22.60 -18.09
CA GLY A 344 -21.65 23.11 -19.45
C GLY A 344 -20.49 22.66 -20.36
N LEU A 345 -19.68 21.70 -19.93
CA LEU A 345 -18.51 21.21 -20.68
C LEU A 345 -18.91 20.66 -22.05
N GLN A 346 -18.29 21.18 -23.11
CA GLN A 346 -18.45 20.71 -24.48
C GLN A 346 -17.20 20.02 -25.00
N PHE A 347 -17.32 19.29 -26.11
CA PHE A 347 -16.17 18.63 -26.75
C PHE A 347 -15.07 19.62 -27.15
N SER A 348 -15.46 20.78 -27.69
CA SER A 348 -14.52 21.85 -28.08
C SER A 348 -13.76 22.46 -26.90
N ASP A 349 -14.29 22.34 -25.68
CA ASP A 349 -13.57 22.77 -24.47
C ASP A 349 -12.49 21.77 -24.08
N LEU A 350 -12.72 20.46 -24.28
CA LEU A 350 -11.71 19.43 -24.05
C LEU A 350 -10.48 19.60 -24.93
N LEU A 351 -10.66 20.05 -26.19
CA LEU A 351 -9.55 20.34 -27.10
C LEU A 351 -8.60 21.44 -26.61
N LYS A 352 -9.09 22.34 -25.75
CA LYS A 352 -8.30 23.44 -25.18
C LYS A 352 -7.55 23.03 -23.92
N LEU A 353 -7.86 21.85 -23.36
CA LEU A 353 -7.25 21.38 -22.13
C LEU A 353 -5.86 20.80 -22.39
N SER A 354 -4.97 20.94 -21.40
CA SER A 354 -3.68 20.26 -21.43
C SER A 354 -3.86 18.74 -21.27
N ASN A 355 -2.91 17.95 -21.78
CA ASN A 355 -2.89 16.50 -21.57
C ASN A 355 -2.99 16.12 -20.08
N ARG A 356 -2.39 16.91 -19.17
CA ARG A 356 -2.51 16.68 -17.73
C ARG A 356 -3.93 16.90 -17.21
N ALA A 357 -4.59 17.98 -17.63
CA ALA A 357 -5.99 18.20 -17.26
C ALA A 357 -6.89 17.07 -17.79
N LEU A 358 -6.65 16.60 -19.01
CA LEU A 358 -7.36 15.45 -19.57
C LEU A 358 -7.09 14.15 -18.81
N HIS A 359 -5.84 13.92 -18.44
CA HIS A 359 -5.45 12.79 -17.60
C HIS A 359 -6.18 12.84 -16.24
N ASN A 360 -6.24 14.00 -15.59
CA ASN A 360 -6.97 14.17 -14.33
C ASN A 360 -8.45 13.83 -14.48
N LEU A 361 -9.12 14.31 -15.53
CA LEU A 361 -10.54 14.02 -15.80
C LEU A 361 -10.81 12.56 -16.17
N SER A 362 -9.81 11.90 -16.74
CA SER A 362 -9.88 10.48 -17.08
C SER A 362 -9.84 9.59 -15.83
N GLN A 363 -9.43 10.12 -14.67
CA GLN A 363 -9.41 9.34 -13.43
C GLN A 363 -10.83 9.13 -12.88
N PRO A 364 -11.28 7.88 -12.66
CA PRO A 364 -12.62 7.60 -12.12
C PRO A 364 -12.91 8.31 -10.79
N ALA A 365 -11.90 8.37 -9.90
CA ALA A 365 -12.01 9.05 -8.61
C ALA A 365 -12.32 10.55 -8.76
N VAL A 366 -11.69 11.23 -9.73
CA VAL A 366 -11.92 12.66 -9.98
C VAL A 366 -13.33 12.87 -10.53
N TYR A 367 -13.76 12.03 -11.48
CA TYR A 367 -15.13 12.08 -12.00
C TYR A 367 -16.18 11.89 -10.91
N GLU A 368 -16.02 10.91 -10.03
CA GLU A 368 -16.99 10.68 -8.98
C GLU A 368 -17.07 11.88 -8.02
N LEU A 369 -15.92 12.48 -7.65
CA LEU A 369 -15.89 13.69 -6.83
C LEU A 369 -16.54 14.90 -7.53
N LEU A 370 -16.37 15.05 -8.85
CA LEU A 370 -17.07 16.05 -9.66
C LEU A 370 -18.59 15.78 -9.64
N SER A 371 -19.02 14.54 -9.90
CA SER A 371 -20.44 14.17 -9.95
C SER A 371 -21.18 14.41 -8.62
N ARG A 372 -20.47 14.29 -7.50
CA ARG A 372 -20.96 14.59 -6.14
C ARG A 372 -20.84 16.07 -5.74
N ASN A 373 -20.37 16.94 -6.65
CA ASN A 373 -20.09 18.36 -6.39
C ASN A 373 -19.10 18.61 -5.23
N LEU A 374 -18.17 17.69 -4.99
CA LEU A 374 -17.12 17.82 -3.96
C LEU A 374 -15.86 18.52 -4.48
N CYS A 375 -15.68 18.53 -5.80
CA CYS A 375 -14.64 19.26 -6.53
C CYS A 375 -15.28 20.07 -7.65
N SER A 376 -14.69 21.21 -8.03
CA SER A 376 -15.08 21.94 -9.24
C SER A 376 -14.21 21.51 -10.43
N LEU A 377 -14.71 21.71 -11.65
CA LEU A 377 -13.96 21.39 -12.87
C LEU A 377 -12.61 22.11 -12.93
N ASN A 378 -12.58 23.40 -12.61
CA ASN A 378 -11.35 24.21 -12.66
C ASN A 378 -10.28 23.67 -11.71
N ILE A 379 -10.68 23.20 -10.52
CA ILE A 379 -9.74 22.60 -9.57
C ILE A 379 -9.25 21.25 -10.09
N ALA A 380 -10.14 20.40 -10.62
CA ALA A 380 -9.78 19.10 -11.19
C ALA A 380 -8.75 19.23 -12.33
N PHE A 381 -8.90 20.24 -13.20
CA PHE A 381 -7.94 20.52 -14.26
C PHE A 381 -6.54 20.89 -13.73
N GLY A 382 -6.50 21.58 -12.58
CA GLY A 382 -5.28 22.11 -11.98
C GLY A 382 -4.48 21.12 -11.12
N LEU A 383 -5.04 19.94 -10.83
CA LEU A 383 -4.39 18.98 -9.91
C LEU A 383 -2.97 18.63 -10.39
N ASN A 384 -2.03 18.64 -9.46
CA ASN A 384 -0.69 18.10 -9.66
C ASN A 384 -0.59 16.61 -9.36
N ASP A 385 0.53 16.00 -9.74
CA ASP A 385 0.69 14.55 -9.68
C ASP A 385 0.60 14.04 -8.23
N ALA A 386 1.12 14.82 -7.27
CA ALA A 386 0.99 14.56 -5.84
C ALA A 386 -0.47 14.67 -5.36
N GLU A 387 -1.17 15.74 -5.73
CA GLU A 387 -2.58 15.96 -5.39
C GLU A 387 -3.48 14.89 -6.00
N LEU A 388 -3.28 14.57 -7.28
CA LEU A 388 -4.01 13.53 -8.00
C LEU A 388 -3.78 12.17 -7.34
N SER A 389 -2.54 11.87 -6.97
CA SER A 389 -2.20 10.62 -6.26
C SER A 389 -2.88 10.53 -4.89
N ILE A 390 -3.05 11.64 -4.17
CA ILE A 390 -3.86 11.66 -2.93
C ILE A 390 -5.34 11.43 -3.25
N VAL A 391 -5.88 12.08 -4.29
CA VAL A 391 -7.29 11.93 -4.70
C VAL A 391 -7.61 10.49 -5.12
N THR A 392 -6.69 9.81 -5.81
CA THR A 392 -6.87 8.42 -6.27
C THR A 392 -6.50 7.38 -5.22
N HIS A 393 -5.81 7.76 -4.14
CA HIS A 393 -5.44 6.84 -3.08
C HIS A 393 -6.69 6.33 -2.33
N PRO A 394 -6.90 5.01 -2.18
CA PRO A 394 -8.16 4.44 -1.68
C PRO A 394 -8.64 5.00 -0.33
N VAL A 395 -7.70 5.20 0.62
CA VAL A 395 -8.02 5.74 1.95
C VAL A 395 -8.51 7.19 1.86
N TYR A 396 -7.78 8.05 1.16
CA TYR A 396 -8.09 9.46 1.07
C TYR A 396 -9.31 9.71 0.17
N TYR A 397 -9.45 8.93 -0.89
CA TYR A 397 -10.64 8.90 -1.72
C TYR A 397 -11.91 8.61 -0.90
N ALA A 398 -11.88 7.56 -0.08
CA ALA A 398 -12.99 7.23 0.82
C ALA A 398 -13.26 8.35 1.83
N MET A 399 -12.23 9.05 2.31
CA MET A 399 -12.40 10.18 3.23
C MET A 399 -12.96 11.43 2.55
N LEU A 400 -12.55 11.73 1.32
CA LEU A 400 -13.06 12.83 0.50
C LEU A 400 -14.53 12.62 0.15
N THR A 401 -14.89 11.42 -0.32
CA THR A 401 -16.28 11.06 -0.65
C THR A 401 -17.21 11.12 0.55
N ASN A 402 -16.70 10.82 1.75
CA ASN A 402 -17.41 10.95 3.03
C ASN A 402 -17.27 12.33 3.69
N GLN A 403 -16.67 13.32 3.00
CA GLN A 403 -16.45 14.69 3.48
C GLN A 403 -15.71 14.80 4.83
N ARG A 404 -14.89 13.80 5.19
CA ARG A 404 -14.02 13.88 6.37
C ARG A 404 -12.78 14.75 6.14
N ILE A 405 -12.39 14.91 4.88
CA ILE A 405 -11.35 15.82 4.43
C ILE A 405 -11.99 16.73 3.38
N HIS A 406 -11.71 18.03 3.44
CA HIS A 406 -12.13 18.94 2.38
C HIS A 406 -11.21 18.84 1.18
N PHE A 407 -11.77 18.82 -0.03
CA PHE A 407 -10.99 18.73 -1.25
C PHE A 407 -9.95 19.87 -1.37
N LEU A 408 -10.29 21.08 -0.91
CA LEU A 408 -9.37 22.22 -0.90
C LEU A 408 -8.13 22.02 -0.03
N ASP A 409 -8.18 21.14 0.97
CA ASP A 409 -7.01 20.81 1.78
C ASP A 409 -6.02 19.94 1.00
N VAL A 410 -6.52 19.10 0.07
CA VAL A 410 -5.68 18.28 -0.82
C VAL A 410 -4.92 19.18 -1.80
N CYS A 411 -5.53 20.25 -2.31
CA CYS A 411 -4.87 21.22 -3.20
C CYS A 411 -3.74 22.04 -2.55
N ARG A 412 -3.39 21.77 -1.30
CA ARG A 412 -2.26 22.37 -0.58
C ARG A 412 -1.10 21.39 -0.39
N VAL A 413 -1.26 20.16 -0.87
CA VAL A 413 -0.24 19.12 -0.74
C VAL A 413 0.92 19.42 -1.67
N THR A 414 2.11 19.56 -1.09
CA THR A 414 3.36 19.64 -1.84
C THR A 414 3.90 18.23 -2.13
N ASP A 415 4.83 18.11 -3.09
CA ASP A 415 5.50 16.84 -3.40
C ASP A 415 6.23 16.23 -2.18
N GLU A 416 6.73 17.08 -1.28
CA GLU A 416 7.35 16.62 -0.04
C GLU A 416 6.32 16.06 0.94
N ASN A 417 5.19 16.75 1.15
CA ASN A 417 4.13 16.27 2.02
C ASN A 417 3.48 14.99 1.49
N PHE A 418 3.31 14.90 0.17
CA PHE A 418 2.80 13.71 -0.49
C PHE A 418 3.59 12.44 -0.10
N LYS A 419 4.93 12.51 -0.11
CA LYS A 419 5.81 11.39 0.26
C LYS A 419 5.61 10.90 1.71
N LEU A 420 5.05 11.74 2.58
CA LEU A 420 4.65 11.37 3.95
C LEU A 420 3.22 10.84 3.98
N LEU A 421 2.29 11.50 3.29
CA LEU A 421 0.86 11.14 3.29
C LEU A 421 0.61 9.76 2.71
N ILE A 422 1.39 9.31 1.73
CA ILE A 422 1.25 7.95 1.17
C ILE A 422 1.82 6.84 2.06
N LEU A 423 2.48 7.19 3.17
CA LEU A 423 2.97 6.16 4.10
C LEU A 423 1.77 5.44 4.71
N PRO A 424 1.75 4.09 4.72
CA PRO A 424 0.63 3.33 5.27
C PRO A 424 0.28 3.71 6.71
N LEU A 425 1.28 3.96 7.56
CA LEU A 425 1.09 4.41 8.93
C LEU A 425 0.37 5.77 8.99
N VAL A 426 0.80 6.75 8.19
CA VAL A 426 0.20 8.09 8.17
C VAL A 426 -1.23 8.04 7.68
N ALA A 427 -1.48 7.31 6.57
CA ALA A 427 -2.83 7.11 6.05
C ALA A 427 -3.75 6.45 7.08
N ASN A 428 -3.27 5.43 7.81
CA ASN A 428 -4.04 4.77 8.87
C ASN A 428 -4.31 5.70 10.07
N LEU A 429 -3.33 6.48 10.50
CA LEU A 429 -3.51 7.47 11.59
C LEU A 429 -4.53 8.54 11.20
N ILE A 430 -4.57 8.95 9.93
CA ILE A 430 -5.58 9.90 9.42
C ILE A 430 -6.96 9.23 9.33
N GLN A 431 -7.02 8.00 8.83
CA GLN A 431 -8.27 7.23 8.71
C GLN A 431 -8.94 6.98 10.07
N THR A 432 -8.14 6.69 11.10
CA THR A 432 -8.60 6.49 12.49
C THR A 432 -8.87 7.79 13.24
N GLY A 433 -8.52 8.94 12.67
CA GLY A 433 -8.67 10.26 13.30
C GLY A 433 -7.63 10.59 14.37
N ALA A 434 -6.63 9.71 14.57
CA ALA A 434 -5.52 9.93 15.48
C ALA A 434 -4.61 11.08 15.02
N LEU A 435 -4.53 11.32 13.70
CA LEU A 435 -3.81 12.43 13.08
C LEU A 435 -4.76 13.19 12.14
N GLN A 436 -4.85 14.51 12.28
CA GLN A 436 -5.63 15.32 11.34
C GLN A 436 -4.86 15.48 10.02
N PHE A 437 -5.57 15.43 8.88
CA PHE A 437 -4.96 15.55 7.55
C PHE A 437 -4.12 16.84 7.41
N LEU A 438 -4.66 17.97 7.88
CA LEU A 438 -3.95 19.26 7.84
C LEU A 438 -2.71 19.31 8.72
N ASP A 439 -2.65 18.54 9.80
CA ASP A 439 -1.46 18.45 10.64
C ASP A 439 -0.41 17.53 10.01
N ALA A 440 -0.85 16.47 9.31
CA ALA A 440 0.05 15.62 8.52
C ALA A 440 0.74 16.41 7.41
N CYS A 441 0.03 17.34 6.76
CA CYS A 441 0.60 18.26 5.76
C CYS A 441 1.64 19.25 6.33
N LYS A 442 1.71 19.43 7.66
CA LYS A 442 2.73 20.28 8.30
C LYS A 442 3.96 19.51 8.76
N LEU A 443 3.94 18.19 8.67
CA LEU A 443 5.08 17.36 9.06
C LEU A 443 6.22 17.56 8.05
N PRO A 444 7.46 17.78 8.52
CA PRO A 444 8.59 17.95 7.62
C PRO A 444 9.08 16.61 7.08
N ILE A 445 9.62 16.62 5.85
CA ILE A 445 10.01 15.41 5.13
C ILE A 445 11.08 14.57 5.84
N HIS A 446 12.00 15.21 6.57
CA HIS A 446 13.03 14.51 7.35
C HIS A 446 12.47 13.73 8.55
N PHE A 447 11.19 13.89 8.89
CA PHE A 447 10.52 13.04 9.88
C PHE A 447 10.07 11.68 9.32
N LYS A 448 10.09 11.52 7.98
CA LYS A 448 9.74 10.27 7.29
C LYS A 448 10.40 9.02 7.89
N PRO A 449 11.72 8.99 8.16
CA PRO A 449 12.36 7.78 8.68
C PRO A 449 11.84 7.40 10.07
N VAL A 450 11.44 8.36 10.90
CA VAL A 450 10.89 8.10 12.24
C VAL A 450 9.51 7.45 12.12
N LEU A 451 8.67 7.92 11.19
CA LEU A 451 7.38 7.31 10.89
C LEU A 451 7.49 5.91 10.27
N MET A 452 8.59 5.62 9.58
CA MET A 452 8.87 4.29 9.02
C MET A 452 9.54 3.33 10.02
N CYS A 453 9.98 3.84 11.19
CA CYS A 453 10.63 3.03 12.19
C CYS A 453 9.60 2.23 13.00
N SER A 454 9.66 0.90 12.89
CA SER A 454 8.71 -0.02 13.55
C SER A 454 8.67 0.12 15.08
N MET A 455 9.74 0.61 15.71
CA MET A 455 9.73 0.90 17.15
C MET A 455 8.67 1.95 17.52
N TYR A 456 8.45 2.96 16.66
CA TYR A 456 7.49 4.04 16.95
C TYR A 456 6.06 3.73 16.52
N GLU A 457 5.83 2.70 15.72
CA GLU A 457 4.50 2.37 15.18
C GLU A 457 3.46 2.18 16.30
N ARG A 458 3.79 1.38 17.31
CA ARG A 458 2.92 1.15 18.47
C ARG A 458 2.71 2.43 19.28
N TYR A 459 3.71 3.29 19.36
CA TYR A 459 3.60 4.55 20.09
C TYR A 459 2.62 5.50 19.39
N PHE A 460 2.77 5.70 18.08
CA PHE A 460 1.92 6.62 17.32
C PHE A 460 0.47 6.14 17.20
N THR A 461 0.24 4.82 17.21
CA THR A 461 -1.11 4.23 17.13
C THR A 461 -1.84 4.18 18.48
N ALA A 462 -1.12 3.96 19.60
CA ALA A 462 -1.75 3.71 20.89
C ALA A 462 -1.94 4.95 21.78
N LYS A 463 -1.13 6.02 21.60
CA LYS A 463 -1.13 7.18 22.50
C LYS A 463 -1.70 8.43 21.82
N SER A 464 -2.24 9.34 22.62
CA SER A 464 -2.59 10.69 22.15
C SER A 464 -1.30 11.48 21.86
N VAL A 465 -0.95 11.60 20.59
CA VAL A 465 0.27 12.29 20.14
C VAL A 465 -0.04 13.76 19.85
N PRO A 466 0.76 14.73 20.35
CA PRO A 466 0.59 16.14 20.05
C PRO A 466 1.12 16.49 18.65
N TRP A 467 0.46 16.00 17.60
CA TRP A 467 0.89 16.17 16.20
C TRP A 467 1.28 17.61 15.80
N PRO A 468 0.57 18.67 16.22
CA PRO A 468 0.97 20.04 15.90
C PRO A 468 2.41 20.39 16.34
N ALA A 469 2.91 19.79 17.41
CA ALA A 469 4.25 20.04 17.92
C ALA A 469 5.36 19.43 17.02
N PHE A 470 5.04 18.42 16.20
CA PHE A 470 5.98 17.83 15.26
C PHE A 470 6.23 18.69 14.03
N SER A 471 5.42 19.72 13.77
CA SER A 471 5.65 20.65 12.66
C SER A 471 6.98 21.42 12.78
N GLN A 472 7.54 21.51 13.99
CA GLN A 472 8.80 22.20 14.28
C GLN A 472 9.99 21.26 14.48
N ILE A 473 9.82 19.95 14.21
CA ILE A 473 10.90 18.99 14.43
C ILE A 473 12.07 19.29 13.46
N THR A 474 13.29 19.35 13.99
CA THR A 474 14.50 19.57 13.18
C THR A 474 15.01 18.26 12.60
N GLU A 475 15.89 18.36 11.60
CA GLU A 475 16.55 17.19 11.02
C GLU A 475 17.44 16.47 12.04
N ASP A 476 18.22 17.21 12.83
CA ASP A 476 19.05 16.67 13.90
C ASP A 476 18.21 15.88 14.91
N LEU A 477 17.05 16.42 15.29
CA LEU A 477 16.15 15.75 16.24
C LEU A 477 15.57 14.47 15.64
N SER A 478 15.16 14.51 14.37
CA SER A 478 14.64 13.32 13.67
C SER A 478 15.70 12.23 13.56
N ARG A 479 16.95 12.60 13.24
CA ARG A 479 18.09 11.68 13.19
C ARG A 479 18.37 11.06 14.57
N TRP A 480 18.34 11.87 15.62
CA TRP A 480 18.56 11.43 16.99
C TRP A 480 17.45 10.50 17.50
N MET A 481 16.19 10.74 17.13
CA MET A 481 15.06 9.85 17.44
C MET A 481 15.23 8.45 16.83
N LEU A 482 15.96 8.30 15.73
CA LEU A 482 16.26 6.98 15.16
C LEU A 482 17.27 6.17 15.99
N ASN A 483 17.92 6.77 16.98
CA ASN A 483 18.78 6.04 17.90
C ASN A 483 17.98 4.99 18.67
N GLY A 484 18.45 3.73 18.69
CA GLY A 484 17.73 2.63 19.34
C GLY A 484 17.49 2.83 20.84
N LYS A 485 18.37 3.54 21.56
CA LYS A 485 18.13 3.88 22.97
C LYS A 485 17.01 4.91 23.10
N THR A 486 17.04 5.98 22.30
CA THR A 486 16.01 7.02 22.27
C THR A 486 14.63 6.44 21.91
N ALA A 487 14.56 5.63 20.85
CA ALA A 487 13.31 4.99 20.43
C ALA A 487 12.72 4.08 21.52
N ARG A 488 13.56 3.28 22.18
CA ARG A 488 13.13 2.49 23.35
C ARG A 488 12.66 3.35 24.51
N GLY A 489 13.37 4.43 24.82
CA GLY A 489 12.96 5.33 25.90
C GLY A 489 11.61 6.00 25.63
N VAL A 490 11.34 6.41 24.38
CA VAL A 490 10.03 6.98 24.00
C VAL A 490 8.91 5.95 24.10
N THR A 491 9.15 4.75 23.58
CA THR A 491 8.14 3.67 23.56
C THR A 491 7.81 3.19 24.97
N ASN A 492 8.83 3.05 25.84
CA ASN A 492 8.68 2.72 27.25
C ASN A 492 8.13 3.89 28.09
N GLY A 493 8.17 5.12 27.57
CA GLY A 493 7.68 6.31 28.24
C GLY A 493 8.65 6.95 29.24
N SER A 494 9.89 6.48 29.33
CA SER A 494 10.97 7.14 30.10
C SER A 494 11.38 8.46 29.47
N LEU A 495 11.23 8.59 28.15
CA LEU A 495 11.44 9.82 27.39
C LEU A 495 10.11 10.32 26.79
N PRO A 496 9.34 11.17 27.49
CA PRO A 496 8.12 11.74 26.96
C PRO A 496 8.41 12.54 25.67
N ILE A 497 7.68 12.24 24.59
CA ILE A 497 7.92 12.91 23.31
C ILE A 497 7.73 14.43 23.38
N THR A 498 6.83 14.89 24.26
CA THR A 498 6.60 16.31 24.53
C THR A 498 7.84 17.02 25.06
N ASP A 499 8.66 16.33 25.84
CA ASP A 499 9.88 16.90 26.42
C ASP A 499 10.99 16.93 25.36
N ILE A 500 11.12 15.83 24.60
CA ILE A 500 12.08 15.69 23.50
C ILE A 500 11.89 16.75 22.42
N LEU A 501 10.64 17.10 22.08
CA LEU A 501 10.35 18.12 21.07
C LEU A 501 10.86 19.52 21.44
N ASN A 502 11.22 19.76 22.71
CA ASN A 502 11.83 21.03 23.13
C ASN A 502 13.36 21.03 22.99
N PHE A 503 14.00 19.91 22.63
CA PHE A 503 15.46 19.83 22.60
C PHE A 503 16.04 20.66 21.44
N SER A 504 17.01 21.51 21.77
CA SER A 504 17.80 22.24 20.77
C SER A 504 18.82 21.31 20.09
N SER A 505 19.30 21.67 18.89
CA SER A 505 20.40 20.94 18.24
C SER A 505 21.65 20.84 19.12
N GLU A 506 21.94 21.85 19.95
CA GLU A 506 23.05 21.80 20.92
C GLU A 506 22.81 20.77 22.03
N THR A 507 21.57 20.70 22.54
CA THR A 507 21.17 19.67 23.51
C THR A 507 21.36 18.27 22.90
N ILE A 508 20.91 18.07 21.66
CA ILE A 508 21.02 16.79 20.95
C ILE A 508 22.50 16.38 20.77
N ARG A 509 23.35 17.28 20.28
CA ARG A 509 24.79 17.00 20.11
C ARG A 509 25.46 16.62 21.44
N THR A 510 25.08 17.30 22.53
CA THR A 510 25.60 17.00 23.86
C THR A 510 25.13 15.62 24.35
N LEU A 511 23.86 15.26 24.11
CA LEU A 511 23.34 13.92 24.43
C LEU A 511 24.00 12.81 23.59
N GLU A 512 24.31 13.09 22.32
CA GLU A 512 25.06 12.17 21.45
C GLU A 512 26.50 11.96 21.95
N ALA A 513 27.16 13.02 22.40
CA ALA A 513 28.51 12.95 22.98
C ALA A 513 28.52 12.24 24.35
N HIS A 514 27.42 12.32 25.12
CA HIS A 514 27.31 11.75 26.46
C HIS A 514 26.07 10.83 26.60
N PRO A 515 26.08 9.63 25.96
CA PRO A 515 24.91 8.75 25.90
C PRO A 515 24.43 8.24 27.27
N ARG A 516 25.25 8.32 28.31
CA ARG A 516 24.91 7.92 29.68
C ARG A 516 23.72 8.68 30.26
N PHE A 517 23.44 9.90 29.77
CA PHE A 517 22.27 10.64 30.20
C PHE A 517 20.97 9.88 29.90
N LEU A 518 20.90 9.16 28.78
CA LEU A 518 19.74 8.35 28.44
C LEU A 518 19.60 7.15 29.37
N ASP A 519 20.72 6.49 29.69
CA ASP A 519 20.73 5.40 30.66
C ASP A 519 20.28 5.88 32.05
N TRP A 520 20.64 7.11 32.42
CA TRP A 520 20.20 7.74 33.67
C TRP A 520 18.72 8.14 33.65
N VAL A 521 18.17 8.60 32.53
CA VAL A 521 16.73 8.84 32.40
C VAL A 521 15.96 7.52 32.49
N ASP A 522 16.40 6.47 31.80
CA ASP A 522 15.78 5.15 31.84
C ASP A 522 15.80 4.55 33.26
N SER A 523 16.89 4.77 33.99
CA SER A 523 17.03 4.36 35.40
C SER A 523 16.29 5.28 36.39
N GLY A 524 15.66 6.36 35.91
CA GLY A 524 14.99 7.36 36.74
C GLY A 524 15.94 8.17 37.63
N LEU A 525 17.25 8.19 37.34
CA LEU A 525 18.25 8.97 38.09
C LEU A 525 18.09 10.48 37.84
N ILE A 526 17.71 10.85 36.62
CA ILE A 526 17.37 12.20 36.19
C ILE A 526 16.06 12.19 35.40
N GLU A 527 15.37 13.32 35.31
CA GLU A 527 14.14 13.43 34.52
C GLU A 527 14.42 14.00 33.12
N CYS A 528 13.68 13.56 32.10
CA CYS A 528 13.84 14.02 30.71
C CYS A 528 13.76 15.55 30.57
N ARG A 529 12.80 16.20 31.24
CA ARG A 529 12.65 17.66 31.22
C ARG A 529 13.87 18.43 31.74
N GLU A 530 14.73 17.81 32.54
CA GLU A 530 15.94 18.46 33.05
C GLU A 530 17.07 18.49 32.03
N LEU A 531 16.95 17.74 30.93
CA LEU A 531 17.88 17.77 29.81
C LEU A 531 17.71 19.02 28.95
N HIS A 532 16.75 19.91 29.22
CA HIS A 532 16.54 21.12 28.45
C HIS A 532 16.30 22.37 29.32
N PRO A 533 17.06 23.46 29.13
CA PRO A 533 18.25 23.57 28.28
C PRO A 533 19.48 22.87 28.90
N LEU A 534 20.32 22.24 28.08
CA LEU A 534 21.55 21.58 28.54
C LEU A 534 22.77 22.50 28.36
N ASP A 535 22.83 23.58 29.14
CA ASP A 535 24.02 24.43 29.21
C ASP A 535 25.11 23.78 30.09
N GLY A 536 26.34 24.33 30.07
CA GLY A 536 27.47 23.75 30.82
C GLY A 536 27.22 23.64 32.34
N TYR A 537 26.45 24.56 32.92
CA TYR A 537 26.07 24.49 34.34
C TYR A 537 25.06 23.37 34.60
N THR A 538 24.03 23.24 33.75
CA THR A 538 23.00 22.21 33.86
C THR A 538 23.62 20.83 33.63
N PHE A 539 24.51 20.70 32.66
CA PHE A 539 25.30 19.51 32.42
C PHE A 539 26.03 19.05 33.69
N TYR A 540 26.86 19.93 34.27
CA TYR A 540 27.58 19.64 35.52
C TYR A 540 26.64 19.27 36.67
N ARG A 541 25.52 19.99 36.80
CA ARG A 541 24.51 19.76 37.84
C ARG A 541 23.86 18.39 37.69
N LEU A 542 23.53 17.96 36.47
CA LEU A 542 22.93 16.65 36.21
C LEU A 542 23.88 15.51 36.53
N TYR A 543 25.16 15.64 36.21
CA TYR A 543 26.20 14.72 36.65
C TYR A 543 26.22 14.59 38.17
N CYS A 544 26.28 15.73 38.87
CA CYS A 544 26.25 15.71 40.34
C CYS A 544 24.99 15.01 40.87
N LYS A 545 23.82 15.35 40.32
CA LYS A 545 22.53 14.77 40.73
C LYS A 545 22.48 13.26 40.53
N ALA A 546 22.89 12.77 39.36
CA ALA A 546 22.90 11.35 39.05
C ALA A 546 23.79 10.57 40.01
N PHE A 547 25.02 11.04 40.25
CA PHE A 547 25.97 10.37 41.15
C PHE A 547 25.54 10.40 42.61
N ILE A 548 24.99 11.52 43.11
CA ILE A 548 24.39 11.60 44.46
C ILE A 548 23.29 10.55 44.62
N LYS A 549 22.41 10.43 43.62
CA LYS A 549 21.32 9.46 43.65
C LYS A 549 21.82 8.01 43.55
N ARG A 550 22.86 7.74 42.73
CA ARG A 550 23.53 6.43 42.66
C ARG A 550 24.14 6.04 44.02
N LEU A 551 24.91 6.94 44.64
CA LEU A 551 25.51 6.72 45.96
C LEU A 551 24.44 6.43 47.01
N TYR A 552 23.37 7.23 47.04
CA TYR A 552 22.24 7.02 47.94
C TYR A 552 21.58 5.65 47.74
N LEU A 553 21.28 5.28 46.50
CA LEU A 553 20.66 4.00 46.16
C LEU A 553 21.54 2.80 46.53
N ALA A 554 22.85 2.88 46.29
CA ALA A 554 23.82 1.88 46.71
C ALA A 554 23.89 1.75 48.24
N ALA A 555 23.86 2.88 48.97
CA ALA A 555 23.85 2.92 50.43
C ALA A 555 22.65 2.18 51.03
N CYS A 556 21.48 2.39 50.42
CA CYS A 556 20.21 1.84 50.88
C CYS A 556 19.99 0.37 50.50
N GLY A 557 20.97 -0.29 49.84
CA GLY A 557 20.84 -1.67 49.36
C GLY A 557 19.91 -1.83 48.15
N HIS A 558 19.63 -0.74 47.42
CA HIS A 558 18.79 -0.71 46.23
C HIS A 558 19.56 -0.13 45.03
N PRO A 559 20.67 -0.75 44.62
CA PRO A 559 21.55 -0.18 43.62
C PRO A 559 20.83 0.09 42.30
N ALA A 560 21.14 1.23 41.67
CA ALA A 560 20.65 1.55 40.34
C ALA A 560 21.14 0.49 39.34
N GLN A 561 20.32 0.17 38.33
CA GLN A 561 20.76 -0.69 37.24
C GLN A 561 21.29 0.17 36.09
N ILE A 562 22.61 0.22 35.91
CA ILE A 562 23.22 0.96 34.80
C ILE A 562 23.80 -0.05 33.82
N ASN A 563 23.37 0.03 32.55
CA ASN A 563 23.75 -0.92 31.50
C ASN A 563 23.48 -2.40 31.86
N GLY A 564 22.41 -2.66 32.62
CA GLY A 564 22.02 -4.01 33.05
C GLY A 564 22.85 -4.58 34.20
N GLN A 565 23.78 -3.81 34.77
CA GLN A 565 24.53 -4.18 35.96
C GLN A 565 24.04 -3.39 37.17
N ALA A 566 23.87 -4.07 38.31
CA ALA A 566 23.58 -3.42 39.57
C ALA A 566 24.82 -2.63 40.02
N ASP A 567 24.64 -1.34 40.29
CA ASP A 567 25.70 -0.49 40.82
C ASP A 567 26.21 -1.04 42.16
N SER A 568 27.47 -0.76 42.45
CA SER A 568 28.09 -0.96 43.75
C SER A 568 28.72 0.35 44.18
N LEU A 569 29.03 0.51 45.47
CA LEU A 569 29.77 1.69 45.91
C LEU A 569 31.07 1.85 45.10
N GLN A 570 31.82 0.77 44.93
CA GLN A 570 33.09 0.80 44.21
C GLN A 570 32.92 1.25 42.75
N THR A 571 31.93 0.72 42.03
CA THR A 571 31.68 1.13 40.63
C THR A 571 31.29 2.60 40.52
N VAL A 572 30.51 3.13 41.47
CA VAL A 572 30.19 4.56 41.51
C VAL A 572 31.45 5.40 41.73
N LEU A 573 32.37 4.95 42.59
CA LEU A 573 33.63 5.65 42.85
C LEU A 573 34.58 5.62 41.65
N ASP A 574 34.69 4.46 41.00
CA ASP A 574 35.55 4.26 39.83
C ASP A 574 35.10 5.16 38.65
N ASP A 575 33.79 5.42 38.53
CA ASP A 575 33.23 6.28 37.49
C ASP A 575 33.49 7.79 37.70
N LEU A 576 33.89 8.22 38.91
CA LEU A 576 34.01 9.65 39.25
C LEU A 576 35.06 10.39 38.45
N SER A 577 36.20 9.76 38.18
CA SER A 577 37.26 10.39 37.37
C SER A 577 36.81 10.63 35.94
N GLY A 578 36.05 9.69 35.37
CA GLY A 578 35.44 9.86 34.05
C GLY A 578 34.45 11.02 34.04
N ALA A 579 33.52 11.04 35.00
CA ALA A 579 32.53 12.11 35.15
C ALA A 579 33.16 13.50 35.35
N ALA A 580 34.24 13.60 36.12
CA ALA A 580 34.98 14.84 36.29
C ALA A 580 35.60 15.33 34.98
N ALA A 581 36.20 14.41 34.21
CA ALA A 581 36.76 14.71 32.90
C ALA A 581 35.69 15.19 31.91
N ASP A 582 34.52 14.55 31.86
CA ASP A 582 33.39 15.00 31.02
C ASP A 582 32.91 16.40 31.40
N CYS A 583 32.98 16.74 32.69
CA CYS A 583 32.59 18.04 33.21
C CYS A 583 33.69 19.10 33.10
N CYS A 584 34.85 18.78 32.51
CA CYS A 584 36.02 19.66 32.43
C CYS A 584 36.48 20.18 33.81
N VAL A 585 36.38 19.36 34.85
CA VAL A 585 36.87 19.67 36.21
C VAL A 585 37.84 18.62 36.72
N THR A 586 38.63 18.94 37.74
CA THR A 586 39.47 17.93 38.40
C THR A 586 38.61 16.93 39.16
N ALA A 587 39.08 15.68 39.26
CA ALA A 587 38.40 14.64 40.02
C ALA A 587 38.13 15.07 41.47
N GLU A 588 39.09 15.79 42.08
CA GLU A 588 38.97 16.30 43.44
C GLU A 588 37.89 17.37 43.58
N THR A 589 37.86 18.36 42.69
CA THR A 589 36.79 19.37 42.67
C THR A 589 35.42 18.73 42.49
N PHE A 590 35.31 17.70 41.65
CA PHE A 590 34.07 16.98 41.42
C PHE A 590 33.62 16.20 42.67
N LYS A 591 34.54 15.48 43.31
CA LYS A 591 34.32 14.74 44.58
C LYS A 591 33.86 15.66 45.71
N GLN A 592 34.54 16.78 45.92
CA GLN A 592 34.17 17.76 46.95
C GLN A 592 32.76 18.32 46.70
N SER A 593 32.44 18.62 45.44
CA SER A 593 31.13 19.13 45.05
C SER A 593 30.02 18.10 45.24
N LEU A 594 30.29 16.82 44.96
CA LEU A 594 29.37 15.72 45.23
C LEU A 594 29.11 15.57 46.72
N LEU A 595 30.15 15.55 47.55
CA LEU A 595 30.04 15.39 49.00
C LEU A 595 29.25 16.53 49.63
N LEU A 596 29.58 17.78 49.25
CA LEU A 596 28.86 18.96 49.72
C LEU A 596 27.37 18.88 49.36
N ARG A 597 27.05 18.56 48.10
CA ARG A 597 25.65 18.47 47.63
C ARG A 597 24.91 17.28 48.26
N TYR A 598 25.58 16.14 48.46
CA TYR A 598 25.04 14.99 49.17
C TYR A 598 24.71 15.35 50.62
N ALA A 599 25.63 16.02 51.32
CA ALA A 599 25.41 16.44 52.70
C ALA A 599 24.26 17.45 52.83
N VAL A 600 24.18 18.43 51.91
CA VAL A 600 23.06 19.37 51.84
C VAL A 600 21.73 18.64 51.62
N TYR A 601 21.71 17.65 50.71
CA TYR A 601 20.51 16.86 50.43
C TYR A 601 20.07 16.04 51.66
N MET A 602 20.99 15.31 52.29
CA MET A 602 20.71 14.54 53.50
C MET A 602 20.25 15.43 54.65
N LYS A 603 20.85 16.61 54.81
CA LYS A 603 20.44 17.60 55.83
C LYS A 603 19.01 18.06 55.58
N PHE A 604 18.63 18.30 54.33
CA PHE A 604 17.26 18.67 53.98
C PHE A 604 16.26 17.55 54.33
N GLU A 605 16.52 16.31 53.94
CA GLU A 605 15.62 15.18 54.23
C GLU A 605 15.50 14.88 55.73
N LEU A 606 16.60 14.99 56.48
CA LEU A 606 16.57 14.81 57.93
C LEU A 606 15.78 15.90 58.64
N ASN A 607 15.88 17.16 58.22
CA ASN A 607 15.06 18.25 58.77
C ASN A 607 13.57 18.03 58.48
N ARG A 608 13.23 17.54 57.28
CA ARG A 608 11.85 17.20 56.93
C ARG A 608 11.31 16.07 57.81
N LEU A 609 12.08 14.99 57.97
CA LEU A 609 11.73 13.88 58.86
C LEU A 609 11.60 14.32 60.31
N GLN A 610 12.48 15.18 60.80
CA GLN A 610 12.41 15.75 62.15
C GLN A 610 11.11 16.53 62.36
N HIS A 611 10.68 17.31 61.37
CA HIS A 611 9.40 18.01 61.41
C HIS A 611 8.20 17.05 61.34
N GLU A 612 8.27 15.98 60.54
CA GLU A 612 7.21 14.96 60.47
C GLU A 612 7.11 14.12 61.78
N LEU A 613 8.21 14.01 62.52
CA LEU A 613 8.34 13.22 63.76
C LEU A 613 8.37 14.08 65.03
N GLU A 614 7.94 15.34 64.96
CA GLU A 614 8.06 16.30 66.07
C GLU A 614 7.42 15.78 67.38
N ASP A 615 6.37 14.95 67.25
CA ASP A 615 5.66 14.29 68.37
C ASP A 615 6.37 13.05 68.95
N GLN A 616 7.50 12.61 68.40
CA GLN A 616 8.24 11.40 68.82
C GLN A 616 9.63 11.73 69.40
N PRO A 617 9.74 12.17 70.67
CA PRO A 617 10.97 12.71 71.26
C PRO A 617 12.13 11.71 71.37
N LEU A 618 11.85 10.40 71.28
CA LEU A 618 12.88 9.36 71.30
C LEU A 618 13.75 9.34 70.02
N LEU A 619 13.26 9.91 68.92
CA LEU A 619 13.94 9.94 67.62
C LEU A 619 14.70 11.25 67.37
N ASN A 620 14.34 12.32 68.08
CA ASN A 620 14.93 13.64 67.89
C ASN A 620 16.42 13.66 68.24
N LYS A 621 16.85 12.96 69.30
CA LYS A 621 18.26 12.99 69.74
C LYS A 621 19.24 12.36 68.72
N PRO A 622 18.98 11.17 68.14
CA PRO A 622 19.76 10.68 67.01
C PRO A 622 19.73 11.63 65.81
N LEU A 623 18.56 12.14 65.41
CA LEU A 623 18.41 13.07 64.30
C LEU A 623 19.26 14.34 64.47
N ASP A 624 19.24 14.95 65.65
CA ASP A 624 20.04 16.14 65.99
C ASP A 624 21.55 15.89 65.87
N ALA A 625 22.03 14.71 66.32
CA ALA A 625 23.43 14.35 66.21
C ALA A 625 23.88 14.20 64.75
N LEU A 626 23.03 13.63 63.90
CA LEU A 626 23.29 13.47 62.47
C LEU A 626 23.24 14.83 61.75
N LEU A 627 22.27 15.68 62.08
CA LEU A 627 22.16 17.05 61.56
C LEU A 627 23.36 17.92 61.97
N SER A 628 23.88 17.75 63.18
CA SER A 628 25.10 18.43 63.63
C SER A 628 26.32 18.02 62.81
N HIS A 629 26.51 16.72 62.54
CA HIS A 629 27.61 16.24 61.69
C HIS A 629 27.50 16.74 60.25
N LEU A 630 26.30 16.68 59.66
CA LEU A 630 26.07 17.23 58.32
C LEU A 630 26.28 18.73 58.27
N SER A 631 25.97 19.46 59.36
CA SER A 631 26.24 20.89 59.44
C SER A 631 27.72 21.21 59.38
N VAL A 632 28.59 20.41 60.02
CA VAL A 632 30.06 20.58 59.90
C VAL A 632 30.50 20.49 58.44
N ILE A 633 29.97 19.52 57.69
CA ILE A 633 30.28 19.33 56.26
C ILE A 633 29.72 20.49 55.42
N THR A 634 28.49 20.94 55.67
CA THR A 634 27.87 22.03 54.89
C THR A 634 28.47 23.39 55.19
N ASP A 635 28.94 23.60 56.42
CA ASP A 635 29.41 24.90 56.90
C ASP A 635 30.92 25.10 56.64
N ASN A 636 31.68 24.01 56.40
CA ASN A 636 33.08 24.06 55.98
C ASN A 636 33.32 23.25 54.69
N PRO A 637 33.03 23.82 53.50
CA PRO A 637 33.08 23.09 52.23
C PRO A 637 34.50 22.83 51.70
N ARG A 638 35.56 23.26 52.41
CA ARG A 638 36.96 23.06 52.01
C ARG A 638 37.52 21.87 52.77
N PHE A 639 37.75 20.78 52.06
CA PHE A 639 38.53 19.63 52.53
C PHE A 639 40.00 19.87 52.19
N ASP A 640 40.91 19.51 53.09
CA ASP A 640 42.34 19.58 52.79
C ASP A 640 42.68 18.50 51.74
N GLU A 641 43.65 18.75 50.86
CA GLU A 641 44.03 17.81 49.77
C GLU A 641 44.49 16.43 50.30
N ASP A 642 44.81 16.34 51.60
CA ASP A 642 45.25 15.14 52.30
C ASP A 642 44.11 14.35 53.00
N ASP A 643 42.87 14.86 53.01
CA ASP A 643 41.74 14.17 53.66
C ASP A 643 41.26 12.95 52.84
N ASP A 644 41.17 11.77 53.47
CA ASP A 644 40.66 10.56 52.80
C ASP A 644 39.15 10.66 52.55
N TRP A 645 38.81 11.06 51.34
CA TRP A 645 37.43 11.17 50.87
C TRP A 645 36.64 9.86 51.03
N THR A 646 37.30 8.70 51.01
CA THR A 646 36.68 7.39 51.24
C THR A 646 36.12 7.30 52.66
N GLU A 647 36.80 7.89 53.65
CA GLU A 647 36.34 7.93 55.03
C GLU A 647 35.12 8.85 55.18
N HIS A 648 35.11 10.01 54.52
CA HIS A 648 33.96 10.93 54.57
C HIS A 648 32.71 10.34 53.91
N VAL A 649 32.88 9.67 52.76
CA VAL A 649 31.78 8.96 52.09
C VAL A 649 31.33 7.77 52.92
N ALA A 650 32.25 6.95 53.43
CA ALA A 650 31.91 5.83 54.31
C ALA A 650 31.19 6.31 55.58
N CYS A 651 31.60 7.44 56.16
CA CYS A 651 30.92 8.07 57.28
C CYS A 651 29.49 8.49 56.91
N ALA A 652 29.32 9.18 55.78
CA ALA A 652 28.01 9.59 55.29
C ALA A 652 27.08 8.40 54.94
N LEU A 653 27.63 7.32 54.40
CA LEU A 653 26.90 6.09 54.10
C LEU A 653 26.51 5.33 55.37
N ASN A 654 27.42 5.23 56.35
CA ASN A 654 27.12 4.69 57.67
C ASN A 654 26.04 5.52 58.38
N LEU A 655 26.06 6.85 58.20
CA LEU A 655 25.03 7.76 58.68
C LEU A 655 23.65 7.40 58.09
N ALA A 656 23.60 7.20 56.77
CA ALA A 656 22.39 6.83 56.05
C ALA A 656 21.84 5.46 56.50
N ASP A 657 22.70 4.46 56.67
CA ASP A 657 22.34 3.14 57.20
C ASP A 657 21.81 3.23 58.65
N GLN A 658 22.43 4.06 59.50
CA GLN A 658 21.94 4.31 60.85
C GLN A 658 20.55 4.99 60.86
N ILE A 659 20.31 5.93 59.96
CA ILE A 659 19.00 6.56 59.78
C ILE A 659 17.98 5.51 59.36
N GLN A 660 18.30 4.69 58.36
CA GLN A 660 17.42 3.64 57.87
C GLN A 660 17.08 2.61 58.96
N LYS A 661 18.09 2.16 59.71
CA LYS A 661 17.90 1.27 60.86
C LYS A 661 17.01 1.91 61.92
N THR A 662 17.26 3.17 62.26
CA THR A 662 16.48 3.93 63.23
C THR A 662 15.02 4.01 62.78
N LEU A 663 14.75 4.39 61.54
CA LEU A 663 13.41 4.45 60.94
C LEU A 663 12.72 3.07 60.86
N ALA A 664 13.46 1.99 60.59
CA ALA A 664 12.93 0.63 60.58
C ALA A 664 12.44 0.20 61.98
N THR A 665 13.16 0.60 63.04
CA THR A 665 12.70 0.43 64.43
C THR A 665 11.41 1.18 64.73
N VAL A 666 11.18 2.35 64.10
CA VAL A 666 9.94 3.13 64.24
C VAL A 666 8.77 2.44 63.57
N LYS A 667 8.95 1.91 62.34
CA LYS A 667 7.92 1.11 61.64
C LYS A 667 7.46 -0.11 62.45
N PHE A 668 8.34 -0.68 63.27
CA PHE A 668 8.01 -1.81 64.14
C PHE A 668 7.13 -1.41 65.35
N LEU A 669 7.12 -0.12 65.74
CA LEU A 669 6.30 0.41 66.83
C LEU A 669 4.87 0.75 66.37
N ASP A 670 4.67 1.06 65.08
CA ASP A 670 3.37 1.47 64.49
C ASP A 670 2.42 0.32 64.08
N ASN A 671 2.81 -0.94 64.29
CA ASN A 671 1.98 -2.11 63.95
C ASN A 671 0.84 -2.40 64.97
N LYS A 672 0.41 -1.39 65.72
CA LYS A 672 -0.83 -1.40 66.51
C LYS A 672 -1.67 -0.19 66.11
N ASP A 673 -2.63 -0.43 65.22
CA ASP A 673 -3.78 0.40 64.87
C ASP A 673 -3.50 1.89 64.60
N VAL A 674 -3.12 2.23 63.35
CA VAL A 674 -3.08 3.62 62.86
C VAL A 674 -3.97 3.81 61.63
N PRO A 675 -4.82 4.86 61.58
CA PRO A 675 -5.73 5.13 60.47
C PRO A 675 -5.02 5.57 59.17
N ALA A 676 -5.70 5.34 58.04
CA ALA A 676 -5.20 5.42 56.65
C ALA A 676 -4.51 6.75 56.22
N SER A 677 -4.57 7.81 57.03
CA SER A 677 -3.90 9.10 56.76
C SER A 677 -2.36 9.05 56.92
N HIS A 678 -1.80 8.01 57.55
CA HIS A 678 -0.35 7.85 57.73
C HIS A 678 0.35 7.05 56.61
N SER A 679 -0.42 6.57 55.62
CA SER A 679 0.11 5.82 54.45
C SER A 679 1.04 6.66 53.55
N ASN A 680 1.04 7.98 53.65
CA ASN A 680 1.88 8.85 52.82
C ASN A 680 3.36 8.82 53.23
N VAL A 681 3.66 8.65 54.52
CA VAL A 681 5.05 8.51 55.02
C VAL A 681 5.64 7.14 54.64
N LEU A 682 4.80 6.11 54.51
CA LEU A 682 5.21 4.78 54.05
C LEU A 682 5.50 4.73 52.53
N SER A 683 4.88 5.60 51.73
CA SER A 683 5.10 5.72 50.28
C SER A 683 6.44 6.36 49.89
N LEU A 684 7.11 7.04 50.83
CA LEU A 684 8.48 7.55 50.67
C LEU A 684 9.53 6.44 50.59
N PHE A 685 9.23 5.26 51.16
CA PHE A 685 10.22 4.24 51.45
C PHE A 685 9.79 2.81 51.04
N HIS A 686 8.63 2.63 50.40
CA HIS A 686 8.26 1.39 49.71
C HIS A 686 8.01 1.66 48.23
N VAL A 687 8.93 1.20 47.39
CA VAL A 687 8.72 1.11 45.94
C VAL A 687 8.17 -0.29 45.64
N ASN A 688 6.84 -0.42 45.64
CA ASN A 688 6.19 -1.43 44.80
C ASN A 688 5.98 -0.78 43.42
N VAL A 689 6.46 -1.41 42.35
CA VAL A 689 6.12 -1.07 40.96
C VAL A 689 5.27 -2.23 40.43
N PRO A 690 4.17 -2.05 39.64
CA PRO A 690 3.42 -0.86 39.21
C PRO A 690 1.94 -0.87 39.73
N ALA A 691 1.04 0.11 39.52
CA ALA A 691 0.87 1.13 38.48
C ALA A 691 0.22 2.42 39.02
N ASP A 692 0.50 3.54 38.32
CA ASP A 692 -0.12 4.87 38.44
C ASP A 692 -0.03 5.59 39.78
N THR A 693 1.09 6.28 40.03
CA THR A 693 1.19 7.72 40.39
C THR A 693 2.59 8.08 40.91
N SER A 694 3.49 8.55 40.03
CA SER A 694 4.84 9.03 40.41
C SER A 694 4.96 10.56 40.58
N ARG A 695 3.86 11.31 40.57
CA ARG A 695 3.90 12.78 40.43
C ARG A 695 4.26 13.58 41.69
N ASN A 696 4.03 13.06 42.90
CA ASN A 696 4.11 13.89 44.11
C ASN A 696 5.51 13.94 44.77
N HIS A 697 6.38 12.96 44.55
CA HIS A 697 7.73 12.94 45.16
C HIS A 697 8.77 13.78 44.41
N CYS A 698 8.68 13.85 43.08
CA CYS A 698 9.60 14.66 42.28
C CYS A 698 9.37 16.18 42.41
N GLN A 699 8.19 16.62 42.85
CA GLN A 699 7.92 18.05 43.07
C GLN A 699 8.70 18.63 44.27
N LEU A 700 8.89 17.86 45.35
CA LEU A 700 9.64 18.28 46.55
C LEU A 700 11.15 18.39 46.29
N LEU A 701 11.75 17.46 45.55
CA LEU A 701 13.15 17.51 45.14
C LEU A 701 13.46 18.71 44.21
N ASN A 702 12.55 19.06 43.31
CA ASN A 702 12.70 20.23 42.43
C ASN A 702 12.55 21.56 43.18
N GLN A 703 11.69 21.64 44.20
CA GLN A 703 11.60 22.81 45.08
C GLN A 703 12.87 23.07 45.91
N CYS A 704 13.62 22.02 46.26
CA CYS A 704 14.89 22.14 46.99
C CYS A 704 16.04 22.62 46.10
N CYS A 705 16.16 22.10 44.89
CA CYS A 705 17.14 22.57 43.90
C CYS A 705 16.91 24.03 43.50
N GLU A 706 15.65 24.49 43.38
CA GLU A 706 15.32 25.90 43.13
C GLU A 706 15.67 26.83 44.30
N ARG A 707 15.64 26.35 45.56
CA ARG A 707 16.09 27.14 46.73
C ARG A 707 17.60 27.17 46.91
N ILE A 708 18.33 26.12 46.51
CA ILE A 708 19.80 26.13 46.42
C ILE A 708 20.28 27.18 45.39
N ARG A 709 19.49 27.43 44.33
CA ARG A 709 19.69 28.49 43.33
C ARG A 709 19.85 29.90 43.95
N VAL A 710 19.19 30.15 45.10
CA VAL A 710 19.27 31.45 45.81
C VAL A 710 20.55 31.58 46.63
N MET A 711 21.15 30.46 47.07
CA MET A 711 22.43 30.49 47.80
C MET A 711 23.64 30.62 46.86
N ASP A 712 23.62 29.99 45.68
CA ASP A 712 24.74 30.08 44.71
C ASP A 712 24.86 31.46 44.02
N ILE A 713 23.75 32.20 43.85
CA ILE A 713 23.78 33.57 43.31
C ILE A 713 24.45 34.56 44.30
N LEU A 714 24.51 34.22 45.59
CA LEU A 714 25.13 35.07 46.61
C LEU A 714 26.64 34.83 46.76
N THR A 715 27.21 33.79 46.15
CA THR A 715 28.64 33.45 46.23
C THR A 715 29.47 33.82 44.99
N VAL A 716 28.87 34.29 43.89
CA VAL A 716 29.62 34.68 42.66
C VAL A 716 29.68 36.22 42.44
N LYS A 717 29.07 37.04 43.29
CA LYS A 717 29.29 38.50 43.28
C LYS A 717 30.39 38.92 44.24
N LYS A 718 31.66 38.66 43.89
CA LYS A 718 32.81 39.53 44.19
C LYS A 718 34.08 39.07 43.45
N SER A 719 34.72 40.03 42.77
CA SER A 719 36.02 40.02 42.06
C SER A 719 36.08 39.25 40.72
N SER A 720 36.49 39.78 39.56
CA SER A 720 37.10 41.06 39.14
C SER A 720 37.06 41.13 37.59
N PRO A 721 37.13 42.32 36.93
CA PRO A 721 36.89 42.48 35.50
C PRO A 721 38.19 42.50 34.68
N VAL A 722 38.51 41.44 33.93
CA VAL A 722 39.45 41.50 32.80
C VAL A 722 39.14 40.38 31.80
N LEU A 723 38.50 40.72 30.67
CA LEU A 723 38.85 40.25 29.31
C LEU A 723 37.87 40.87 28.32
N LYS A 724 38.21 42.09 27.88
CA LYS A 724 37.89 42.57 26.54
C LYS A 724 38.95 42.02 25.58
N GLN A 725 38.52 41.77 24.35
CA GLN A 725 39.27 41.52 23.12
C GLN A 725 39.45 40.05 22.74
N MET A 726 38.52 39.54 21.94
CA MET A 726 38.81 39.27 20.52
C MET A 726 37.49 39.33 19.73
N ASN A 727 37.45 40.26 18.77
CA ASN A 727 36.48 40.26 17.67
C ASN A 727 36.94 39.20 16.67
N PHE A 728 36.09 38.20 16.41
CA PHE A 728 35.72 37.70 15.09
C PHE A 728 34.45 36.86 15.22
#